data_AF-A0A9X4IIG8-F1
#
_entry.id   AF-A0A9X4IIG8-F1
#
_cell.length_a   1.000
_cell.length_b   1.000
_cell.length_c   1.000
_cell.angle_alpha   90.00
_cell.angle_beta   90.00
_cell.angle_gamma   90.00
#
_symmetry.space_group_name_H-M   'P 1'
#
loop_
_entity.id
_entity.type
_entity.pdbx_description
1 polymer ?
#
loop_
_entity_poly.entity_id
_entity_poly.type
_entity_poly.pdbx_seq_one_letter_code
_entity_poly.pdbx_strand_id
1 'polypeptide(L)'
;MKEKELRIALVCYGGVSLAVYMHGVTKELLKLARASRVFHGTHDAQLRAGGSYQALQDDLARRIGYSSGAGLDAGHTVDTEEVYVTLLQEVGAHIDLRFVIDVIAGSSAGGINGVLLARALAHDLDLDALTDLWLEGADVTNLMVEDGRATKWSKWFLKPFLAYGLGKLMRLAPDDEMRWKLSMFVRSRWFKPPFDGLRLMEMLLDAGTAMGRPVSPYASLLPAGQSLSLFVTVTDFHGFLQHIPAHDPPVVEEREHRHVLQFGYRRWPNGQVDTDFGEGAVPGLVFAARATSSFPGAFPAAHLRALDGLLARRGQTWPERERFLNRNFGRYLSAGVDPARISFIDGSVLNNKPFAEALRAISGRPAYREVDRRLIYIDPDPAHLKRVARAETPGFFRTLKGALSDIPRNEPIRDELVAIDRNNARVRQLRSVIDAARPGITRLVHEVVGGEPPPELTYAQIHDWREIANGRAAAEAGFAYEAYVRLKLTSVLDAMGRLVSVGCGYQPGTAACRQATEAVHAWARSTDVTPDQVTNWTLENRGHGEAPEPAPSWVRFLLAFDVGFRGRRLRFVIRALNELYSRLEEPAFAGVSARDLDEIKATLYDCLDRLRVYETGAFLSADEREAIAIPFVEPLAMGRAPDPAVVDRVMWDLARRMDLDAVNRQVDEIFALMGLNMLGIAARRELFVAYVGFAFWDVLTFSISGWRELDDLDEVRVDRISPDDARYCQAMGGAIPLKGREINHFGAFFSRSHRESDYLMGRLHAADRLVDLVLDAAGHPPGVDGARLKRRLFAAIARTESQRQGERSPALRWLESLMGDGS
;
A
#
# COMPACT_ATOMS: atom_id res chain seq x y z
N MET A 1 -8.57 26.94 -0.40
CA MET A 1 -8.29 26.08 -1.57
C MET A 1 -8.64 24.65 -1.18
N LYS A 2 -9.31 23.90 -2.05
CA LYS A 2 -9.66 22.50 -1.77
C LYS A 2 -8.40 21.64 -1.72
N GLU A 3 -8.24 20.81 -0.69
CA GLU A 3 -7.13 19.86 -0.58
C GLU A 3 -7.56 18.45 -0.99
N LYS A 4 -6.74 17.75 -1.79
CA LYS A 4 -7.02 16.36 -2.19
C LYS A 4 -5.74 15.54 -2.31
N GLU A 5 -5.81 14.24 -2.02
CA GLU A 5 -4.73 13.28 -2.21
C GLU A 5 -5.08 12.23 -3.26
N LEU A 6 -4.35 12.22 -4.38
CA LEU A 6 -4.36 11.13 -5.35
C LEU A 6 -3.47 10.01 -4.81
N ARG A 7 -4.08 8.97 -4.25
CA ARG A 7 -3.36 7.87 -3.58
C ARG A 7 -3.37 6.59 -4.39
N ILE A 8 -2.18 6.09 -4.66
CA ILE A 8 -1.94 4.95 -5.54
C ILE A 8 -1.58 3.69 -4.73
N ALA A 9 -2.36 2.64 -4.93
CA ALA A 9 -1.95 1.27 -4.72
C ALA A 9 -1.46 0.67 -6.05
N LEU A 10 -0.16 0.45 -6.17
CA LEU A 10 0.49 0.00 -7.39
C LEU A 10 0.65 -1.53 -7.41
N VAL A 11 0.22 -2.18 -8.48
CA VAL A 11 0.44 -3.62 -8.73
C VAL A 11 1.41 -3.81 -9.89
N CYS A 12 2.58 -4.38 -9.60
CA CYS A 12 3.64 -4.67 -10.56
C CYS A 12 3.70 -6.18 -10.83
N TYR A 13 3.11 -6.65 -11.94
CA TYR A 13 3.18 -8.04 -12.37
C TYR A 13 3.64 -8.15 -13.83
N GLY A 14 4.25 -9.29 -14.20
CA GLY A 14 4.55 -9.63 -15.59
C GLY A 14 5.88 -10.35 -15.82
N GLY A 15 6.06 -10.83 -17.04
CA GLY A 15 7.17 -11.70 -17.45
C GLY A 15 8.54 -11.03 -17.48
N VAL A 16 9.60 -11.86 -17.51
CA VAL A 16 10.95 -11.47 -17.11
C VAL A 16 11.53 -10.31 -17.93
N SER A 17 11.45 -10.29 -19.27
CA SER A 17 11.96 -9.15 -20.04
C SER A 17 11.08 -7.90 -20.01
N LEU A 18 9.80 -8.04 -19.62
CA LEU A 18 8.87 -6.92 -19.51
C LEU A 18 9.17 -6.07 -18.26
N ALA A 19 10.05 -6.54 -17.37
CA ALA A 19 10.58 -5.77 -16.26
C ALA A 19 11.32 -4.50 -16.72
N VAL A 20 11.94 -4.50 -17.90
CA VAL A 20 12.62 -3.33 -18.47
C VAL A 20 11.62 -2.23 -18.83
N TYR A 21 10.46 -2.60 -19.38
CA TYR A 21 9.34 -1.69 -19.60
C TYR A 21 8.76 -1.18 -18.28
N MET A 22 8.50 -2.08 -17.33
CA MET A 22 7.99 -1.69 -15.99
C MET A 22 8.94 -0.74 -15.27
N HIS A 23 10.26 -0.89 -15.43
CA HIS A 23 11.26 0.00 -14.86
C HIS A 23 11.08 1.45 -15.34
N GLY A 24 10.87 1.63 -16.65
CA GLY A 24 10.54 2.95 -17.22
C GLY A 24 9.26 3.54 -16.63
N VAL A 25 8.23 2.71 -16.40
CA VAL A 25 6.98 3.13 -15.73
C VAL A 25 7.23 3.52 -14.26
N THR A 26 7.99 2.71 -13.50
CA THR A 26 8.30 3.01 -12.09
C THR A 26 9.18 4.24 -11.93
N LYS A 27 10.03 4.55 -12.91
CA LYS A 27 10.85 5.77 -12.91
C LYS A 27 9.98 7.03 -13.03
N GLU A 28 9.03 7.07 -13.95
CA GLU A 28 8.10 8.22 -14.03
C GLU A 28 7.18 8.37 -12.81
N LEU A 29 6.73 7.25 -12.24
CA LEU A 29 5.98 7.23 -10.98
C LEU A 29 6.78 7.86 -9.81
N LEU A 30 8.08 7.57 -9.72
CA LEU A 30 8.98 8.20 -8.74
C LEU A 30 9.15 9.71 -9.02
N LYS A 31 9.33 10.09 -10.29
CA LYS A 31 9.54 11.49 -10.69
C LYS A 31 8.31 12.36 -10.41
N LEU A 32 7.10 11.86 -10.63
CA LEU A 32 5.87 12.55 -10.20
C LEU A 32 5.77 12.65 -8.67
N ALA A 33 6.17 11.62 -7.92
CA ALA A 33 6.19 11.67 -6.45
C ALA A 33 7.20 12.72 -5.92
N ARG A 34 8.39 12.86 -6.56
CA ARG A 34 9.36 13.93 -6.29
C ARG A 34 8.78 15.32 -6.57
N ALA A 35 8.24 15.53 -7.77
CA ALA A 35 7.59 16.78 -8.15
C ALA A 35 6.48 17.18 -7.17
N SER A 36 5.65 16.22 -6.75
CA SER A 36 4.61 16.45 -5.75
C SER A 36 5.21 16.79 -4.39
N ARG A 37 6.25 16.08 -3.93
CA ARG A 37 6.93 16.41 -2.66
C ARG A 37 7.47 17.85 -2.65
N VAL A 38 8.19 18.30 -3.68
CA VAL A 38 8.79 19.64 -3.65
C VAL A 38 7.72 20.74 -3.73
N PHE A 39 6.70 20.56 -4.55
CA PHE A 39 5.56 21.49 -4.66
C PHE A 39 4.78 21.63 -3.34
N HIS A 40 4.54 20.51 -2.65
CA HIS A 40 3.88 20.47 -1.33
C HIS A 40 4.83 20.71 -0.15
N GLY A 41 6.13 20.88 -0.41
CA GLY A 41 7.16 21.10 0.60
C GLY A 41 7.39 22.58 0.94
N THR A 42 7.16 23.47 -0.04
CA THR A 42 7.24 24.92 0.18
C THR A 42 5.92 25.50 0.69
N HIS A 43 6.01 26.62 1.39
CA HIS A 43 4.86 27.46 1.76
C HIS A 43 4.95 28.84 1.07
N ASP A 44 5.92 29.03 0.17
CA ASP A 44 6.09 30.27 -0.58
C ASP A 44 5.09 30.31 -1.75
N ALA A 45 4.19 31.29 -1.71
CA ALA A 45 3.15 31.45 -2.73
C ALA A 45 3.70 31.82 -4.11
N GLN A 46 4.85 32.51 -4.19
CA GLN A 46 5.49 32.85 -5.48
C GLN A 46 6.14 31.62 -6.10
N LEU A 47 6.85 30.82 -5.30
CA LEU A 47 7.40 29.54 -5.78
C LEU A 47 6.30 28.56 -6.19
N ARG A 48 5.17 28.52 -5.46
CA ARG A 48 4.02 27.68 -5.85
C ARG A 48 3.27 28.20 -7.08
N ALA A 49 3.35 29.49 -7.41
CA ALA A 49 2.70 30.04 -8.61
C ALA A 49 3.52 29.82 -9.89
N GLY A 50 4.85 29.73 -9.82
CA GLY A 50 5.69 29.58 -11.01
C GLY A 50 7.20 29.38 -10.78
N GLY A 51 7.61 28.87 -9.61
CA GLY A 51 8.99 28.48 -9.36
C GLY A 51 9.37 27.19 -10.12
N SER A 52 10.63 27.06 -10.52
CA SER A 52 11.14 25.81 -11.10
C SER A 52 11.22 24.69 -10.05
N TYR A 53 11.37 23.44 -10.49
CA TYR A 53 11.62 22.30 -9.61
C TYR A 53 12.83 22.55 -8.70
N GLN A 54 13.93 23.08 -9.24
CA GLN A 54 15.13 23.41 -8.44
C GLN A 54 14.82 24.45 -7.36
N ALA A 55 14.09 25.53 -7.68
CA ALA A 55 13.79 26.58 -6.71
C ALA A 55 12.88 26.08 -5.57
N LEU A 56 11.90 25.22 -5.89
CA LEU A 56 11.06 24.53 -4.92
C LEU A 56 11.88 23.56 -4.04
N GLN A 57 12.80 22.83 -4.66
CA GLN A 57 13.67 21.90 -3.95
C GLN A 57 14.64 22.61 -3.01
N ASP A 58 15.29 23.69 -3.45
CA ASP A 58 16.22 24.48 -2.63
C ASP A 58 15.50 25.05 -1.40
N ASP A 59 14.23 25.44 -1.54
CA ASP A 59 13.40 25.87 -0.41
C ASP A 59 13.07 24.72 0.54
N LEU A 60 12.69 23.55 0.02
CA LEU A 60 12.47 22.36 0.83
C LEU A 60 13.75 21.92 1.58
N ALA A 61 14.91 21.96 0.92
CA ALA A 61 16.21 21.64 1.51
C ALA A 61 16.51 22.55 2.71
N ARG A 62 16.35 23.87 2.55
CA ARG A 62 16.50 24.84 3.65
C ARG A 62 15.54 24.53 4.81
N ARG A 63 14.26 24.22 4.52
CA ARG A 63 13.23 23.91 5.54
C ARG A 63 13.54 22.67 6.36
N ILE A 64 14.11 21.63 5.75
CA ILE A 64 14.48 20.39 6.46
C ILE A 64 15.89 20.43 7.07
N GLY A 65 16.50 21.62 7.18
CA GLY A 65 17.78 21.84 7.85
C GLY A 65 19.01 21.44 7.03
N TYR A 66 18.90 21.38 5.70
CA TYR A 66 19.96 20.93 4.81
C TYR A 66 20.60 22.11 4.07
N SER A 67 21.91 22.29 4.23
CA SER A 67 22.65 23.50 3.83
C SER A 67 23.98 23.26 3.10
N SER A 68 24.29 22.01 2.75
CA SER A 68 25.45 21.68 1.90
C SER A 68 25.13 21.83 0.42
N GLY A 69 26.05 22.45 -0.35
CA GLY A 69 25.89 22.77 -1.79
C GLY A 69 25.84 21.60 -2.77
N ALA A 70 25.61 20.37 -2.29
CA ALA A 70 25.13 19.25 -3.09
C ALA A 70 23.67 19.02 -2.69
N GLY A 71 22.73 19.52 -3.50
CA GLY A 71 21.30 19.61 -3.17
C GLY A 71 20.61 18.25 -2.94
N LEU A 72 19.29 18.26 -2.73
CA LEU A 72 18.53 17.02 -2.57
C LEU A 72 18.57 16.14 -3.84
N ASP A 73 18.92 16.71 -5.00
CA ASP A 73 19.21 15.95 -6.23
C ASP A 73 20.61 15.31 -6.32
N ALA A 74 21.45 15.37 -5.26
CA ALA A 74 22.85 14.94 -5.31
C ALA A 74 23.04 13.49 -5.81
N GLY A 75 23.28 13.33 -7.11
CA GLY A 75 23.52 12.06 -7.79
C GLY A 75 22.43 11.57 -8.74
N HIS A 76 21.31 12.28 -8.94
CA HIS A 76 20.24 11.84 -9.84
C HIS A 76 19.91 12.81 -11.00
N THR A 77 19.44 12.25 -12.11
CA THR A 77 19.14 13.02 -13.34
C THR A 77 17.73 13.60 -13.29
N VAL A 78 17.59 14.91 -13.12
CA VAL A 78 16.31 15.66 -13.20
C VAL A 78 15.89 15.83 -14.66
N ASP A 79 14.64 15.51 -15.01
CA ASP A 79 14.08 15.75 -16.34
C ASP A 79 12.56 16.00 -16.39
N THR A 80 11.72 14.98 -16.16
CA THR A 80 10.26 15.12 -16.22
C THR A 80 9.67 15.79 -14.98
N GLU A 81 10.42 15.83 -13.87
CA GLU A 81 10.02 16.50 -12.62
C GLU A 81 9.64 17.97 -12.83
N GLU A 82 10.38 18.71 -13.66
CA GLU A 82 10.08 20.12 -14.00
C GLU A 82 8.72 20.29 -14.69
N VAL A 83 8.35 19.34 -15.56
CA VAL A 83 7.06 19.37 -16.27
C VAL A 83 5.93 18.87 -15.37
N TYR A 84 6.19 17.90 -14.48
CA TYR A 84 5.24 17.49 -13.45
C TYR A 84 5.01 18.60 -12.41
N VAL A 85 6.02 19.41 -12.07
CA VAL A 85 5.86 20.65 -11.28
C VAL A 85 4.95 21.62 -12.03
N THR A 86 5.15 21.86 -13.33
CA THR A 86 4.23 22.75 -14.07
C THR A 86 2.79 22.22 -14.07
N LEU A 87 2.58 20.91 -14.25
CA LEU A 87 1.26 20.28 -14.14
C LEU A 87 0.62 20.51 -12.77
N LEU A 88 1.39 20.36 -11.68
CA LEU A 88 0.90 20.57 -10.31
C LEU A 88 0.65 22.05 -9.99
N GLN A 89 1.39 22.98 -10.57
CA GLN A 89 1.15 24.43 -10.46
C GLN A 89 -0.14 24.83 -11.16
N GLU A 90 -0.35 24.35 -12.40
CA GLU A 90 -1.56 24.65 -13.17
C GLU A 90 -2.82 24.01 -12.54
N VAL A 91 -2.73 22.77 -12.04
CA VAL A 91 -3.80 22.14 -11.24
C VAL A 91 -3.98 22.87 -9.89
N GLY A 92 -2.89 23.30 -9.27
CA GLY A 92 -2.83 24.02 -8.01
C GLY A 92 -3.52 25.38 -8.00
N ALA A 93 -3.80 25.97 -9.17
CA ALA A 93 -4.66 27.15 -9.28
C ALA A 93 -6.13 26.85 -8.88
N HIS A 94 -6.54 25.58 -8.90
CA HIS A 94 -7.91 25.14 -8.62
C HIS A 94 -8.02 24.22 -7.39
N ILE A 95 -7.05 23.31 -7.21
CA ILE A 95 -7.09 22.28 -6.17
C ILE A 95 -5.66 21.90 -5.72
N ASP A 96 -5.43 21.86 -4.40
CA ASP A 96 -4.16 21.41 -3.81
C ASP A 96 -4.09 19.88 -3.87
N LEU A 97 -3.76 19.35 -5.05
CA LEU A 97 -3.69 17.91 -5.31
C LEU A 97 -2.29 17.35 -5.02
N ARG A 98 -2.20 16.43 -4.07
CA ARG A 98 -0.97 15.72 -3.72
C ARG A 98 -0.98 14.28 -4.22
N PHE A 99 0.08 13.87 -4.93
CA PHE A 99 0.26 12.51 -5.42
C PHE A 99 1.07 11.68 -4.41
N VAL A 100 0.57 10.50 -4.05
CA VAL A 100 1.24 9.59 -3.10
C VAL A 100 1.10 8.14 -3.57
N ILE A 101 2.21 7.40 -3.63
CA ILE A 101 2.20 5.93 -3.78
C ILE A 101 2.45 5.34 -2.40
N ASP A 102 1.48 4.58 -1.89
CA ASP A 102 1.45 4.18 -0.47
C ASP A 102 1.27 2.67 -0.26
N VAL A 103 0.86 1.94 -1.30
CA VAL A 103 0.87 0.48 -1.38
C VAL A 103 1.59 0.06 -2.66
N ILE A 104 2.48 -0.91 -2.57
CA ILE A 104 3.08 -1.60 -3.71
C ILE A 104 2.90 -3.11 -3.51
N ALA A 105 2.38 -3.80 -4.53
CA ALA A 105 2.26 -5.25 -4.55
C ALA A 105 2.94 -5.80 -5.82
N GLY A 106 3.88 -6.73 -5.65
CA GLY A 106 4.76 -7.20 -6.72
C GLY A 106 4.81 -8.72 -6.85
N SER A 107 4.85 -9.20 -8.09
CA SER A 107 5.02 -10.61 -8.45
C SER A 107 5.99 -10.77 -9.62
N SER A 108 6.62 -11.94 -9.75
CA SER A 108 7.63 -12.24 -10.76
C SER A 108 8.67 -11.12 -10.89
N ALA A 109 9.04 -10.73 -12.13
CA ALA A 109 10.00 -9.67 -12.39
C ALA A 109 9.45 -8.26 -12.09
N GLY A 110 8.12 -8.09 -12.01
CA GLY A 110 7.50 -6.85 -11.50
C GLY A 110 7.79 -6.62 -10.01
N GLY A 111 7.98 -7.69 -9.23
CA GLY A 111 8.42 -7.62 -7.84
C GLY A 111 9.81 -7.00 -7.65
N ILE A 112 10.73 -7.13 -8.63
CA ILE A 112 12.05 -6.47 -8.57
C ILE A 112 11.88 -4.95 -8.60
N ASN A 113 11.14 -4.44 -9.58
CA ASN A 113 10.90 -3.01 -9.72
C ASN A 113 10.07 -2.46 -8.54
N GLY A 114 9.08 -3.23 -8.05
CA GLY A 114 8.30 -2.86 -6.87
C GLY A 114 9.14 -2.74 -5.59
N VAL A 115 10.06 -3.67 -5.35
CA VAL A 115 11.00 -3.64 -4.21
C VAL A 115 11.86 -2.37 -4.23
N LEU A 116 12.46 -2.06 -5.38
CA LEU A 116 13.40 -0.95 -5.49
C LEU A 116 12.69 0.40 -5.56
N LEU A 117 11.52 0.48 -6.22
CA LEU A 117 10.63 1.65 -6.14
C LEU A 117 10.19 1.92 -4.69
N ALA A 118 9.82 0.89 -3.93
CA ALA A 118 9.43 1.08 -2.53
C ALA A 118 10.58 1.65 -1.68
N ARG A 119 11.82 1.18 -1.91
CA ARG A 119 13.03 1.75 -1.27
C ARG A 119 13.24 3.21 -1.70
N ALA A 120 13.10 3.52 -2.98
CA ALA A 120 13.22 4.88 -3.51
C ALA A 120 12.16 5.82 -2.90
N LEU A 121 10.90 5.38 -2.80
CA LEU A 121 9.82 6.14 -2.16
C LEU A 121 10.05 6.34 -0.66
N ALA A 122 10.53 5.34 0.07
CA ALA A 122 10.74 5.42 1.51
C ALA A 122 11.85 6.39 1.94
N HIS A 123 12.82 6.66 1.06
CA HIS A 123 14.08 7.35 1.42
C HIS A 123 14.55 8.42 0.43
N ASP A 124 13.79 8.67 -0.64
CA ASP A 124 14.13 9.54 -1.78
C ASP A 124 15.47 9.15 -2.45
N LEU A 125 15.58 7.88 -2.83
CA LEU A 125 16.77 7.34 -3.49
C LEU A 125 16.58 7.22 -5.00
N ASP A 126 17.66 7.24 -5.76
CA ASP A 126 17.57 7.15 -7.21
C ASP A 126 17.44 5.71 -7.74
N LEU A 127 16.89 5.59 -8.96
CA LEU A 127 16.71 4.33 -9.68
C LEU A 127 17.68 4.17 -10.86
N ASP A 128 18.70 5.03 -11.03
CA ASP A 128 19.69 4.84 -12.10
C ASP A 128 20.54 3.57 -11.92
N ALA A 129 20.89 3.18 -10.70
CA ALA A 129 21.53 1.88 -10.43
C ALA A 129 20.70 0.67 -10.94
N LEU A 130 19.36 0.77 -10.91
CA LEU A 130 18.46 -0.22 -11.51
C LEU A 130 18.36 -0.08 -13.03
N THR A 131 18.51 1.13 -13.56
CA THR A 131 18.58 1.38 -15.00
C THR A 131 19.81 0.69 -15.60
N ASP A 132 20.97 0.81 -14.95
CA ASP A 132 22.22 0.19 -15.39
C ASP A 132 22.15 -1.35 -15.24
N LEU A 133 21.55 -1.85 -14.16
CA LEU A 133 21.22 -3.27 -13.99
C LEU A 133 20.37 -3.79 -15.15
N TRP A 134 19.35 -3.04 -15.61
CA TRP A 134 18.51 -3.48 -16.72
C TRP A 134 19.17 -3.32 -18.08
N LEU A 135 19.77 -2.17 -18.41
CA LEU A 135 20.32 -1.92 -19.73
C LEU A 135 21.62 -2.70 -19.98
N GLU A 136 22.51 -2.78 -18.99
CA GLU A 136 23.83 -3.41 -19.11
C GLU A 136 23.89 -4.76 -18.41
N GLY A 137 23.44 -4.82 -17.15
CA GLY A 137 23.53 -6.01 -16.31
C GLY A 137 22.72 -7.19 -16.84
N ALA A 138 21.47 -6.96 -17.28
CA ALA A 138 20.52 -7.99 -17.67
C ALA A 138 20.82 -8.66 -19.02
N ASP A 139 22.01 -8.50 -19.56
CA ASP A 139 22.42 -9.22 -20.74
C ASP A 139 22.36 -10.75 -20.53
N VAL A 140 21.78 -11.47 -21.50
CA VAL A 140 21.72 -12.95 -21.47
C VAL A 140 23.10 -13.58 -21.26
N THR A 141 24.18 -12.92 -21.72
CA THR A 141 25.56 -13.39 -21.49
C THR A 141 26.00 -13.25 -20.03
N ASN A 142 25.74 -12.09 -19.42
CA ASN A 142 26.04 -11.78 -18.02
C ASN A 142 25.23 -12.65 -17.05
N LEU A 143 23.98 -12.99 -17.42
CA LEU A 143 23.10 -13.85 -16.63
C LEU A 143 23.41 -15.36 -16.76
N MET A 144 24.24 -15.80 -17.71
CA MET A 144 24.59 -17.21 -17.88
C MET A 144 25.86 -17.61 -17.11
N VAL A 145 25.79 -18.77 -16.42
CA VAL A 145 26.92 -19.43 -15.74
C VAL A 145 28.13 -19.55 -16.67
N GLU A 146 29.32 -19.14 -16.22
CA GLU A 146 30.52 -19.04 -17.07
C GLU A 146 30.92 -20.40 -17.68
N ASP A 147 30.97 -21.46 -16.85
CA ASP A 147 31.21 -22.85 -17.27
C ASP A 147 30.09 -23.46 -18.15
N GLY A 148 28.99 -22.73 -18.34
CA GLY A 148 27.86 -23.12 -19.17
C GLY A 148 27.87 -22.51 -20.59
N ARG A 149 28.70 -21.48 -20.83
CA ARG A 149 28.70 -20.71 -22.09
C ARG A 149 29.29 -21.52 -23.26
N ALA A 150 28.57 -21.56 -24.39
CA ALA A 150 28.99 -22.33 -25.56
C ALA A 150 30.03 -21.58 -26.41
N THR A 151 31.30 -22.00 -26.33
CA THR A 151 32.41 -21.49 -27.15
C THR A 151 32.17 -21.68 -28.67
N LYS A 152 32.98 -21.05 -29.53
CA LYS A 152 32.87 -21.17 -31.00
C LYS A 152 32.91 -22.62 -31.53
N TRP A 153 33.58 -23.52 -30.79
CA TRP A 153 33.75 -24.94 -31.09
C TRP A 153 32.73 -25.86 -30.38
N SER A 154 32.01 -25.34 -29.39
CA SER A 154 30.99 -26.10 -28.66
C SER A 154 29.84 -26.52 -29.58
N LYS A 155 29.59 -27.84 -29.63
CA LYS A 155 28.54 -28.48 -30.45
C LYS A 155 28.58 -28.08 -31.93
N TRP A 156 29.77 -27.93 -32.52
CA TRP A 156 29.92 -27.43 -33.90
C TRP A 156 29.16 -28.28 -34.94
N PHE A 157 29.06 -29.59 -34.72
CA PHE A 157 28.32 -30.55 -35.55
C PHE A 157 26.79 -30.35 -35.56
N LEU A 158 26.23 -29.62 -34.58
CA LEU A 158 24.82 -29.23 -34.60
C LEU A 158 24.55 -28.01 -35.50
N LYS A 159 25.57 -27.28 -35.99
CA LYS A 159 25.37 -26.12 -36.88
C LYS A 159 24.46 -26.39 -38.09
N PRO A 160 24.61 -27.48 -38.88
CA PRO A 160 23.71 -27.75 -40.01
C PRO A 160 22.25 -28.01 -39.59
N PHE A 161 22.02 -28.78 -38.51
CA PHE A 161 20.68 -29.03 -37.97
C PHE A 161 20.04 -27.78 -37.37
N LEU A 162 20.85 -26.95 -36.69
CA LEU A 162 20.44 -25.63 -36.21
C LEU A 162 20.15 -24.70 -37.38
N ALA A 163 20.93 -24.66 -38.45
CA ALA A 163 20.63 -23.80 -39.61
C ALA A 163 19.24 -24.11 -40.20
N TYR A 164 18.84 -25.38 -40.24
CA TYR A 164 17.53 -25.81 -40.72
C TYR A 164 16.39 -25.52 -39.71
N GLY A 165 16.54 -25.90 -38.43
CA GLY A 165 15.50 -25.73 -37.41
C GLY A 165 15.41 -24.30 -36.83
N LEU A 166 16.55 -23.67 -36.58
CA LEU A 166 16.66 -22.27 -36.14
C LEU A 166 16.38 -21.29 -37.29
N GLY A 167 16.32 -21.69 -38.56
CA GLY A 167 15.94 -20.79 -39.67
C GLY A 167 14.59 -20.09 -39.47
N LYS A 168 13.67 -20.70 -38.70
CA LYS A 168 12.38 -20.09 -38.30
C LYS A 168 12.48 -19.18 -37.07
N LEU A 169 13.49 -19.37 -36.22
CA LEU A 169 13.72 -18.64 -34.97
C LEU A 169 14.70 -17.47 -35.17
N MET A 170 15.69 -17.61 -36.05
CA MET A 170 16.57 -16.54 -36.55
C MET A 170 15.80 -15.47 -37.34
N ARG A 171 14.64 -15.82 -37.91
CA ARG A 171 13.69 -14.84 -38.48
C ARG A 171 13.04 -13.93 -37.42
N LEU A 172 13.11 -14.30 -36.14
CA LEU A 172 12.72 -13.46 -35.00
C LEU A 172 13.93 -12.73 -34.37
N ALA A 173 15.10 -12.72 -35.04
CA ALA A 173 16.31 -12.04 -34.58
C ALA A 173 16.74 -11.00 -35.65
N PRO A 174 16.28 -9.74 -35.55
CA PRO A 174 16.52 -8.73 -36.57
C PRO A 174 17.98 -8.23 -36.61
N ASP A 175 18.66 -8.16 -35.47
CA ASP A 175 20.06 -7.72 -35.36
C ASP A 175 21.06 -8.89 -35.21
N ASP A 176 22.34 -8.60 -35.41
CA ASP A 176 23.40 -9.63 -35.35
C ASP A 176 23.80 -10.01 -33.92
N GLU A 177 23.56 -9.12 -32.95
CA GLU A 177 23.79 -9.35 -31.52
C GLU A 177 22.88 -10.48 -31.00
N MET A 178 21.57 -10.36 -31.26
CA MET A 178 20.53 -11.33 -30.92
C MET A 178 20.76 -12.65 -31.64
N ARG A 179 21.14 -12.65 -32.93
CA ARG A 179 21.50 -13.88 -33.66
C ARG A 179 22.68 -14.62 -33.02
N TRP A 180 23.73 -13.90 -32.66
CA TRP A 180 24.91 -14.47 -32.01
C TRP A 180 24.57 -15.03 -30.61
N LYS A 181 23.86 -14.25 -29.79
CA LYS A 181 23.44 -14.65 -28.42
C LYS A 181 22.47 -15.82 -28.42
N LEU A 182 21.45 -15.81 -29.29
CA LEU A 182 20.51 -16.92 -29.47
C LEU A 182 21.25 -18.20 -29.90
N SER A 183 22.18 -18.10 -30.85
CA SER A 183 23.03 -19.22 -31.28
C SER A 183 23.94 -19.75 -30.16
N MET A 184 24.43 -18.90 -29.27
CA MET A 184 25.21 -19.31 -28.09
C MET A 184 24.33 -19.98 -27.03
N PHE A 185 23.20 -19.37 -26.68
CA PHE A 185 22.22 -19.88 -25.72
C PHE A 185 21.70 -21.27 -26.11
N VAL A 186 21.26 -21.44 -27.36
CA VAL A 186 20.75 -22.72 -27.89
C VAL A 186 21.85 -23.81 -27.90
N ARG A 187 23.13 -23.45 -27.94
CA ARG A 187 24.25 -24.41 -27.86
C ARG A 187 24.72 -24.73 -26.43
N SER A 188 24.29 -23.97 -25.42
CA SER A 188 24.66 -24.17 -23.99
C SER A 188 24.12 -25.48 -23.37
N ARG A 189 24.23 -25.68 -22.05
CA ARG A 189 23.67 -26.86 -21.35
C ARG A 189 22.16 -26.71 -21.12
N TRP A 190 21.39 -27.74 -21.45
CA TRP A 190 19.90 -27.71 -21.37
C TRP A 190 19.33 -28.44 -20.14
N PHE A 191 20.15 -29.15 -19.36
CA PHE A 191 19.72 -29.99 -18.23
C PHE A 191 19.82 -29.28 -16.85
N LYS A 192 20.10 -27.98 -16.84
CA LYS A 192 20.08 -27.09 -15.67
C LYS A 192 19.45 -25.76 -16.09
N PRO A 193 18.88 -24.96 -15.16
CA PRO A 193 18.44 -23.61 -15.48
C PRO A 193 19.56 -22.82 -16.20
N PRO A 194 19.26 -22.14 -17.32
CA PRO A 194 20.29 -21.48 -18.12
C PRO A 194 20.89 -20.25 -17.42
N PHE A 195 20.14 -19.62 -16.51
CA PHE A 195 20.60 -18.41 -15.81
C PHE A 195 21.10 -18.70 -14.40
N ASP A 196 22.15 -17.97 -14.02
CA ASP A 196 22.77 -18.03 -12.71
C ASP A 196 21.96 -17.18 -11.71
N GLY A 197 21.26 -17.88 -10.82
CA GLY A 197 20.49 -17.26 -9.76
C GLY A 197 21.32 -16.60 -8.66
N LEU A 198 22.59 -16.97 -8.50
CA LEU A 198 23.51 -16.29 -7.57
C LEU A 198 24.02 -15.00 -8.21
N ARG A 199 24.34 -15.01 -9.51
CA ARG A 199 24.76 -13.80 -10.24
C ARG A 199 23.67 -12.73 -10.28
N LEU A 200 22.41 -13.12 -10.50
CA LEU A 200 21.29 -12.17 -10.39
C LEU A 200 21.13 -11.62 -8.97
N MET A 201 21.29 -12.45 -7.94
CA MET A 201 21.24 -12.01 -6.54
C MET A 201 22.38 -11.02 -6.23
N GLU A 202 23.57 -11.26 -6.78
CA GLU A 202 24.72 -10.37 -6.67
C GLU A 202 24.46 -9.01 -7.31
N MET A 203 23.97 -8.98 -8.55
CA MET A 203 23.63 -7.74 -9.25
C MET A 203 22.53 -6.94 -8.52
N LEU A 204 21.51 -7.63 -7.98
CA LEU A 204 20.46 -6.99 -7.17
C LEU A 204 21.01 -6.41 -5.87
N LEU A 205 21.97 -7.09 -5.24
CA LEU A 205 22.67 -6.59 -4.05
C LEU A 205 23.49 -5.35 -4.38
N ASP A 206 24.26 -5.38 -5.47
CA ASP A 206 25.05 -4.24 -5.95
C ASP A 206 24.16 -3.04 -6.26
N ALA A 207 23.06 -3.22 -7.00
CA ALA A 207 22.11 -2.14 -7.30
C ALA A 207 21.42 -1.60 -6.04
N GLY A 208 20.93 -2.48 -5.14
CA GLY A 208 20.27 -2.09 -3.90
C GLY A 208 21.19 -1.35 -2.91
N THR A 209 22.49 -1.66 -2.91
CA THR A 209 23.52 -0.93 -2.16
C THR A 209 23.89 0.39 -2.86
N ALA A 210 24.00 0.42 -4.19
CA ALA A 210 24.34 1.61 -4.96
C ALA A 210 23.25 2.71 -4.91
N MET A 211 21.99 2.36 -4.62
CA MET A 211 20.95 3.34 -4.26
C MET A 211 21.28 4.16 -3.00
N GLY A 212 22.24 3.71 -2.18
CA GLY A 212 22.78 4.48 -1.07
C GLY A 212 21.86 4.59 0.15
N ARG A 213 22.00 5.72 0.86
CA ARG A 213 21.35 6.05 2.13
C ARG A 213 20.52 7.33 1.99
N PRO A 214 19.42 7.51 2.75
CA PRO A 214 18.67 8.76 2.75
C PRO A 214 19.57 9.94 3.15
N VAL A 215 19.45 11.06 2.42
CA VAL A 215 20.18 12.31 2.70
C VAL A 215 19.81 12.91 4.07
N SER A 216 18.60 12.61 4.55
CA SER A 216 18.08 13.04 5.85
C SER A 216 16.98 12.07 6.32
N PRO A 217 16.76 11.89 7.64
CA PRO A 217 15.57 11.18 8.16
C PRO A 217 14.24 11.74 7.61
N TYR A 218 14.25 13.00 7.15
CA TYR A 218 13.08 13.66 6.56
C TYR A 218 12.93 13.47 5.04
N ALA A 219 13.91 12.86 4.34
CA ALA A 219 13.98 12.74 2.86
C ALA A 219 12.82 11.94 2.25
N SER A 220 12.53 10.73 2.77
CA SER A 220 11.20 10.12 2.98
C SER A 220 10.16 9.93 1.85
N LEU A 221 10.18 10.70 0.75
CA LEU A 221 9.07 11.13 -0.13
C LEU A 221 7.68 11.33 0.52
N LEU A 222 7.07 10.25 1.02
CA LEU A 222 5.79 10.14 1.72
C LEU A 222 5.50 11.29 2.73
N PRO A 223 4.22 11.64 2.95
CA PRO A 223 3.81 12.55 4.02
C PRO A 223 4.14 11.99 5.42
N ALA A 224 4.30 12.85 6.41
CA ALA A 224 4.36 12.40 7.81
C ALA A 224 3.04 11.74 8.24
N GLY A 225 3.11 10.79 9.19
CA GLY A 225 1.97 10.01 9.66
C GLY A 225 1.54 8.87 8.73
N GLN A 226 1.73 9.02 7.42
CA GLN A 226 1.44 8.01 6.40
C GLN A 226 2.47 6.86 6.39
N SER A 227 2.05 5.72 5.84
CA SER A 227 2.87 4.51 5.75
C SER A 227 2.98 4.02 4.31
N LEU A 228 4.11 3.40 3.97
CA LEU A 228 4.26 2.62 2.75
C LEU A 228 4.30 1.14 3.10
N SER A 229 3.56 0.34 2.33
CA SER A 229 3.55 -1.12 2.46
C SER A 229 3.94 -1.76 1.14
N LEU A 230 4.94 -2.63 1.18
CA LEU A 230 5.35 -3.46 0.06
C LEU A 230 5.01 -4.92 0.33
N PHE A 231 4.35 -5.56 -0.63
CA PHE A 231 4.04 -6.99 -0.65
C PHE A 231 4.73 -7.63 -1.85
N VAL A 232 5.43 -8.74 -1.64
CA VAL A 232 6.10 -9.50 -2.70
C VAL A 232 5.66 -10.96 -2.62
N THR A 233 5.01 -11.47 -3.67
CA THR A 233 4.55 -12.87 -3.71
C THR A 233 5.69 -13.81 -4.07
N VAL A 234 5.78 -14.92 -3.33
CA VAL A 234 6.73 -16.00 -3.58
C VAL A 234 6.03 -17.34 -3.35
N THR A 235 6.47 -18.39 -4.02
CA THR A 235 5.89 -19.73 -3.87
C THR A 235 6.91 -20.64 -3.19
N ASP A 236 6.55 -21.28 -2.08
CA ASP A 236 7.33 -22.40 -1.53
C ASP A 236 7.07 -23.64 -2.40
N PHE A 237 8.12 -24.20 -3.00
CA PHE A 237 8.03 -25.39 -3.84
C PHE A 237 7.57 -26.64 -3.06
N HIS A 238 7.93 -26.76 -1.78
CA HIS A 238 7.54 -27.88 -0.93
C HIS A 238 6.25 -27.61 -0.16
N GLY A 239 5.99 -26.34 0.15
CA GLY A 239 4.88 -25.89 0.99
C GLY A 239 5.09 -26.25 2.46
N PHE A 240 4.32 -25.61 3.33
CA PHE A 240 4.28 -25.92 4.77
C PHE A 240 2.88 -26.39 5.17
N LEU A 241 2.83 -27.23 6.21
CA LEU A 241 1.55 -27.69 6.77
C LEU A 241 0.91 -26.56 7.58
N GLN A 242 -0.37 -26.30 7.33
CA GLN A 242 -1.17 -25.34 8.06
C GLN A 242 -2.42 -26.03 8.64
N HIS A 243 -2.63 -25.84 9.94
CA HIS A 243 -3.83 -26.31 10.65
C HIS A 243 -4.96 -25.28 10.54
N ILE A 244 -5.94 -25.59 9.70
CA ILE A 244 -7.14 -24.77 9.48
C ILE A 244 -8.25 -25.28 10.41
N PRO A 245 -8.86 -24.43 11.26
CA PRO A 245 -10.01 -24.84 12.05
C PRO A 245 -11.22 -25.08 11.14
N ALA A 246 -11.94 -26.17 11.36
CA ALA A 246 -13.15 -26.52 10.62
C ALA A 246 -14.21 -27.08 11.59
N HIS A 247 -15.42 -27.36 11.10
CA HIS A 247 -16.51 -27.86 11.95
C HIS A 247 -16.35 -29.35 12.27
N ASP A 248 -16.17 -30.18 11.24
CA ASP A 248 -15.86 -31.60 11.34
C ASP A 248 -15.01 -32.00 10.11
N PRO A 249 -13.77 -32.49 10.28
CA PRO A 249 -13.02 -32.57 11.55
C PRO A 249 -12.76 -31.18 12.14
N PRO A 250 -12.51 -31.05 13.45
CA PRO A 250 -12.26 -29.75 14.10
C PRO A 250 -11.00 -29.03 13.58
N VAL A 251 -10.07 -29.79 12.99
CA VAL A 251 -8.88 -29.28 12.31
C VAL A 251 -8.71 -30.02 10.99
N VAL A 252 -8.50 -29.26 9.92
CA VAL A 252 -8.07 -29.75 8.60
C VAL A 252 -6.60 -29.39 8.42
N GLU A 253 -5.79 -30.35 7.97
CA GLU A 253 -4.42 -30.11 7.53
C GLU A 253 -4.40 -29.79 6.03
N GLU A 254 -3.98 -28.58 5.69
CA GLU A 254 -3.73 -28.18 4.30
C GLU A 254 -2.24 -27.87 4.11
N ARG A 255 -1.72 -28.08 2.90
CA ARG A 255 -0.36 -27.69 2.53
C ARG A 255 -0.41 -26.36 1.79
N GLU A 256 -0.09 -25.28 2.49
CA GLU A 256 -0.01 -23.95 1.89
C GLU A 256 1.35 -23.77 1.20
N HIS A 257 1.30 -23.33 -0.05
CA HIS A 257 2.47 -23.07 -0.89
C HIS A 257 2.66 -21.57 -1.17
N ARG A 258 1.61 -20.76 -1.03
CA ARG A 258 1.66 -19.31 -1.25
C ARG A 258 2.31 -18.64 -0.06
N HIS A 259 3.24 -17.73 -0.35
CA HIS A 259 3.87 -16.92 0.67
C HIS A 259 3.99 -15.46 0.20
N VAL A 260 3.92 -14.52 1.14
CA VAL A 260 3.97 -13.09 0.87
C VAL A 260 4.97 -12.46 1.81
N LEU A 261 6.03 -11.92 1.26
CA LEU A 261 7.03 -11.14 1.99
C LEU A 261 6.50 -9.70 2.13
N GLN A 262 6.63 -9.13 3.33
CA GLN A 262 6.02 -7.86 3.71
C GLN A 262 7.07 -6.91 4.30
N PHE A 263 7.09 -5.68 3.78
CA PHE A 263 8.00 -4.61 4.21
C PHE A 263 7.20 -3.34 4.48
N GLY A 264 7.56 -2.61 5.53
CA GLY A 264 6.88 -1.39 5.97
C GLY A 264 7.79 -0.19 6.12
N TYR A 265 7.25 0.99 5.85
CA TYR A 265 7.80 2.28 6.25
C TYR A 265 6.73 3.09 6.97
N ARG A 266 7.09 3.74 8.07
CA ARG A 266 6.29 4.79 8.68
C ARG A 266 7.20 5.84 9.32
N ARG A 267 6.84 7.11 9.17
CA ARG A 267 7.43 8.22 9.93
C ARG A 267 6.35 8.94 10.72
N TRP A 268 6.55 9.10 12.01
CA TRP A 268 5.65 9.86 12.89
C TRP A 268 6.01 11.36 12.89
N PRO A 269 5.07 12.26 13.26
CA PRO A 269 5.32 13.71 13.33
C PRO A 269 6.49 14.10 14.24
N ASN A 270 6.75 13.30 15.30
CA ASN A 270 7.88 13.47 16.22
C ASN A 270 9.27 13.16 15.61
N GLY A 271 9.35 12.80 14.32
CA GLY A 271 10.59 12.47 13.62
C GLY A 271 11.05 11.01 13.76
N GLN A 272 10.36 10.18 14.56
CA GLN A 272 10.64 8.75 14.64
C GLN A 272 10.33 8.07 13.29
N VAL A 273 11.20 7.16 12.86
CA VAL A 273 11.06 6.37 11.63
C VAL A 273 11.15 4.89 11.96
N ASP A 274 10.19 4.11 11.49
CA ASP A 274 10.27 2.65 11.41
C ASP A 274 10.32 2.24 9.93
N THR A 275 11.33 1.47 9.54
CA THR A 275 11.61 1.20 8.12
C THR A 275 12.25 -0.17 7.92
N ASP A 276 11.71 -0.96 6.99
CA ASP A 276 12.39 -2.12 6.40
C ASP A 276 13.02 -1.76 5.03
N PHE A 277 13.30 -0.48 4.81
CA PHE A 277 13.93 0.04 3.58
C PHE A 277 15.28 0.70 3.85
N GLY A 278 15.81 0.60 5.08
CA GLY A 278 17.16 1.05 5.43
C GLY A 278 18.26 0.28 4.70
N GLU A 279 19.51 0.68 4.88
CA GLU A 279 20.68 -0.03 4.32
C GLU A 279 20.81 -1.46 4.90
N GLY A 280 20.59 -1.65 6.21
CA GLY A 280 20.61 -2.96 6.84
C GLY A 280 19.50 -3.90 6.34
N ALA A 281 18.43 -3.37 5.76
CA ALA A 281 17.33 -4.13 5.16
C ALA A 281 17.61 -4.59 3.72
N VAL A 282 18.62 -4.03 3.03
CA VAL A 282 18.92 -4.34 1.61
C VAL A 282 18.97 -5.85 1.34
N PRO A 283 19.64 -6.70 2.14
CA PRO A 283 19.68 -8.12 1.85
C PRO A 283 18.29 -8.80 1.88
N GLY A 284 17.38 -8.37 2.76
CA GLY A 284 16.01 -8.88 2.82
C GLY A 284 15.18 -8.47 1.60
N LEU A 285 15.33 -7.22 1.15
CA LEU A 285 14.73 -6.71 -0.08
C LEU A 285 15.26 -7.46 -1.32
N VAL A 286 16.57 -7.68 -1.39
CA VAL A 286 17.23 -8.45 -2.46
C VAL A 286 16.78 -9.91 -2.46
N PHE A 287 16.64 -10.53 -1.29
CA PHE A 287 16.06 -11.86 -1.18
C PHE A 287 14.65 -11.90 -1.74
N ALA A 288 13.78 -10.94 -1.39
CA ALA A 288 12.43 -10.88 -1.91
C ALA A 288 12.40 -10.73 -3.43
N ALA A 289 13.13 -9.75 -3.97
CA ALA A 289 13.28 -9.49 -5.40
C ALA A 289 13.82 -10.71 -6.17
N ARG A 290 14.77 -11.44 -5.59
CA ARG A 290 15.33 -12.65 -6.18
C ARG A 290 14.39 -13.86 -6.06
N ALA A 291 13.71 -14.03 -4.95
CA ALA A 291 12.77 -15.12 -4.72
C ALA A 291 11.58 -15.03 -5.68
N THR A 292 10.93 -13.87 -5.75
CA THR A 292 9.80 -13.63 -6.67
C THR A 292 10.20 -13.81 -8.14
N SER A 293 11.43 -13.49 -8.53
CA SER A 293 11.93 -13.68 -9.91
C SER A 293 12.50 -15.08 -10.21
N SER A 294 12.31 -16.07 -9.32
CA SER A 294 12.80 -17.45 -9.48
C SER A 294 11.95 -18.27 -10.47
N PHE A 295 11.89 -17.83 -11.72
CA PHE A 295 11.04 -18.41 -12.75
C PHE A 295 11.45 -19.85 -13.10
N PRO A 296 10.57 -20.86 -12.90
CA PRO A 296 10.89 -22.27 -13.16
C PRO A 296 11.39 -22.53 -14.59
N GLY A 297 12.56 -23.16 -14.70
CA GLY A 297 13.21 -23.48 -15.97
C GLY A 297 14.06 -22.36 -16.58
N ALA A 298 13.99 -21.12 -16.06
CA ALA A 298 14.90 -20.03 -16.44
C ALA A 298 15.95 -19.79 -15.33
N PHE A 299 15.49 -19.61 -14.09
CA PHE A 299 16.34 -19.44 -12.90
C PHE A 299 16.17 -20.63 -11.93
N PRO A 300 17.18 -20.95 -11.11
CA PRO A 300 17.02 -21.87 -9.99
C PRO A 300 16.16 -21.25 -8.89
N ALA A 301 15.61 -22.09 -8.00
CA ALA A 301 14.93 -21.64 -6.80
C ALA A 301 15.86 -20.79 -5.91
N ALA A 302 15.30 -19.78 -5.24
CA ALA A 302 16.00 -18.99 -4.24
C ALA A 302 15.97 -19.71 -2.88
N HIS A 303 17.08 -19.59 -2.15
CA HIS A 303 17.19 -20.04 -0.76
C HIS A 303 17.84 -18.93 0.07
N LEU A 304 17.38 -18.72 1.31
CA LEU A 304 17.94 -17.67 2.16
C LEU A 304 19.40 -17.95 2.52
N ARG A 305 19.77 -19.23 2.73
CA ARG A 305 21.18 -19.67 2.90
C ARG A 305 22.12 -19.27 1.75
N ALA A 306 21.60 -19.06 0.54
CA ALA A 306 22.42 -18.64 -0.60
C ALA A 306 22.81 -17.16 -0.51
N LEU A 307 21.93 -16.33 0.06
CA LEU A 307 22.22 -14.94 0.41
C LEU A 307 23.18 -14.88 1.60
N ASP A 308 22.92 -15.64 2.67
CA ASP A 308 23.83 -15.72 3.83
C ASP A 308 25.27 -16.07 3.37
N GLY A 309 25.41 -17.06 2.49
CA GLY A 309 26.70 -17.44 1.90
C GLY A 309 27.27 -16.46 0.86
N LEU A 310 26.47 -15.57 0.26
CA LEU A 310 26.96 -14.48 -0.59
C LEU A 310 27.54 -13.35 0.27
N LEU A 311 26.81 -12.93 1.31
CA LEU A 311 27.26 -11.91 2.26
C LEU A 311 28.54 -12.34 2.97
N ALA A 312 28.62 -13.59 3.46
CA ALA A 312 29.81 -14.14 4.09
C ALA A 312 31.04 -14.11 3.16
N ARG A 313 30.88 -14.44 1.87
CA ARG A 313 31.96 -14.35 0.87
C ARG A 313 32.40 -12.91 0.58
N ARG A 314 31.50 -11.95 0.74
CA ARG A 314 31.78 -10.50 0.61
C ARG A 314 32.26 -9.85 1.91
N GLY A 315 32.38 -10.61 3.02
CA GLY A 315 32.73 -10.06 4.33
C GLY A 315 31.66 -9.13 4.93
N GLN A 316 30.42 -9.23 4.46
CA GLN A 316 29.31 -8.36 4.85
C GLN A 316 28.44 -9.02 5.93
N THR A 317 27.98 -8.22 6.89
CA THR A 317 27.01 -8.64 7.92
C THR A 317 25.59 -8.22 7.54
N TRP A 318 24.58 -8.88 8.09
CA TRP A 318 23.17 -8.49 7.95
C TRP A 318 22.52 -8.25 9.32
N PRO A 319 22.60 -7.01 9.85
CA PRO A 319 22.09 -6.69 11.20
C PRO A 319 20.59 -6.92 11.36
N GLU A 320 19.80 -6.64 10.31
CA GLU A 320 18.33 -6.74 10.35
C GLU A 320 17.79 -8.14 10.05
N ARG A 321 18.64 -9.17 9.98
CA ARG A 321 18.24 -10.55 9.60
C ARG A 321 17.15 -11.13 10.49
N GLU A 322 17.24 -10.94 11.81
CA GLU A 322 16.23 -11.45 12.75
C GLU A 322 14.90 -10.70 12.63
N ARG A 323 14.94 -9.37 12.48
CA ARG A 323 13.75 -8.54 12.20
C ARG A 323 13.05 -9.01 10.93
N PHE A 324 13.81 -9.23 9.85
CA PHE A 324 13.32 -9.78 8.59
C PHE A 324 12.70 -11.17 8.77
N LEU A 325 13.36 -12.07 9.50
CA LEU A 325 12.87 -13.43 9.75
C LEU A 325 11.58 -13.46 10.57
N ASN A 326 11.52 -12.71 11.67
CA ASN A 326 10.35 -12.65 12.53
C ASN A 326 9.13 -12.07 11.80
N ARG A 327 9.34 -11.00 11.01
CA ARG A 327 8.28 -10.34 10.23
C ARG A 327 7.72 -11.23 9.12
N ASN A 328 8.58 -11.93 8.40
CA ASN A 328 8.18 -12.66 7.19
C ASN A 328 7.90 -14.14 7.44
N PHE A 329 8.69 -14.81 8.27
CA PHE A 329 8.67 -16.27 8.41
C PHE A 329 8.06 -16.77 9.72
N GLY A 330 7.39 -15.92 10.50
CA GLY A 330 6.77 -16.29 11.78
C GLY A 330 5.88 -17.54 11.72
N ARG A 331 5.16 -17.78 10.61
CA ARG A 331 4.38 -19.02 10.39
C ARG A 331 5.25 -20.26 10.22
N TYR A 332 6.34 -20.18 9.45
CA TYR A 332 7.28 -21.29 9.27
C TYR A 332 8.01 -21.61 10.57
N LEU A 333 8.47 -20.58 11.30
CA LEU A 333 9.10 -20.73 12.61
C LEU A 333 8.15 -21.40 13.62
N SER A 334 6.88 -20.98 13.64
CA SER A 334 5.82 -21.62 14.47
C SER A 334 5.55 -23.08 14.09
N ALA A 335 5.77 -23.46 12.82
CA ALA A 335 5.65 -24.82 12.33
C ALA A 335 6.96 -25.65 12.45
N GLY A 336 8.00 -25.11 13.10
CA GLY A 336 9.31 -25.77 13.23
C GLY A 336 10.12 -25.86 11.94
N VAL A 337 9.76 -25.10 10.90
CA VAL A 337 10.42 -25.09 9.59
C VAL A 337 11.49 -24.01 9.55
N ASP A 338 12.75 -24.41 9.35
CA ASP A 338 13.91 -23.52 9.17
C ASP A 338 13.82 -22.75 7.83
N PRO A 339 13.63 -21.41 7.85
CA PRO A 339 13.52 -20.59 6.63
C PRO A 339 14.77 -20.62 5.75
N ALA A 340 15.95 -20.95 6.31
CA ALA A 340 17.20 -21.02 5.56
C ALA A 340 17.21 -22.14 4.50
N ARG A 341 16.35 -23.17 4.68
CA ARG A 341 16.32 -24.39 3.86
C ARG A 341 15.26 -24.38 2.76
N ILE A 342 14.26 -23.50 2.85
CA ILE A 342 13.10 -23.48 1.96
C ILE A 342 13.52 -23.16 0.52
N SER A 343 12.80 -23.75 -0.45
CA SER A 343 13.02 -23.61 -1.89
C SER A 343 11.97 -22.67 -2.49
N PHE A 344 12.27 -21.38 -2.62
CA PHE A 344 11.33 -20.41 -3.18
C PHE A 344 11.42 -20.34 -4.70
N ILE A 345 10.28 -20.45 -5.37
CA ILE A 345 10.09 -20.18 -6.79
C ILE A 345 9.21 -18.95 -6.98
N ASP A 346 9.06 -18.53 -8.24
CA ASP A 346 8.29 -17.36 -8.64
C ASP A 346 6.87 -17.33 -8.03
N GLY A 347 6.46 -16.17 -7.50
CA GLY A 347 5.13 -15.97 -6.94
C GLY A 347 4.02 -16.15 -7.97
N SER A 348 4.30 -15.87 -9.25
CA SER A 348 3.35 -16.01 -10.36
C SER A 348 2.93 -17.45 -10.70
N VAL A 349 3.50 -18.45 -10.02
CA VAL A 349 3.03 -19.83 -10.10
C VAL A 349 1.68 -20.02 -9.39
N LEU A 350 1.41 -19.29 -8.30
CA LEU A 350 0.19 -19.43 -7.47
C LEU A 350 -0.51 -18.12 -7.08
N ASN A 351 0.12 -16.97 -7.32
CA ASN A 351 -0.48 -15.63 -7.22
C ASN A 351 0.28 -14.70 -8.18
N ASN A 352 -0.17 -14.67 -9.44
CA ASN A 352 0.45 -13.85 -10.47
C ASN A 352 0.08 -12.38 -10.34
N LYS A 353 -1.06 -12.06 -9.72
CA LYS A 353 -1.57 -10.69 -9.67
C LYS A 353 -1.99 -10.33 -8.25
N PRO A 354 -1.10 -9.74 -7.43
CA PRO A 354 -1.31 -9.53 -6.00
C PRO A 354 -2.25 -8.35 -5.66
N PHE A 355 -3.40 -8.32 -6.33
CA PHE A 355 -4.50 -7.39 -6.07
C PHE A 355 -5.10 -7.63 -4.67
N ALA A 356 -5.19 -8.89 -4.21
CA ALA A 356 -5.68 -9.21 -2.88
C ALA A 356 -4.81 -8.60 -1.77
N GLU A 357 -3.49 -8.65 -1.93
CA GLU A 357 -2.52 -8.02 -1.04
C GLU A 357 -2.66 -6.49 -1.08
N ALA A 358 -2.75 -5.90 -2.27
CA ALA A 358 -2.95 -4.46 -2.43
C ALA A 358 -4.27 -3.98 -1.78
N LEU A 359 -5.38 -4.67 -2.02
CA LEU A 359 -6.70 -4.34 -1.47
C LEU A 359 -6.75 -4.44 0.05
N ARG A 360 -6.19 -5.50 0.65
CA ARG A 360 -6.08 -5.61 2.12
C ARG A 360 -5.28 -4.47 2.74
N ALA A 361 -4.28 -3.96 2.01
CA ALA A 361 -3.44 -2.86 2.46
C ALA A 361 -4.04 -1.48 2.18
N ILE A 362 -5.05 -1.35 1.31
CA ILE A 362 -5.84 -0.13 1.16
C ILE A 362 -6.66 0.10 2.44
N SER A 363 -7.33 -0.94 2.93
CA SER A 363 -8.22 -0.87 4.10
C SER A 363 -7.54 -0.37 5.38
N GLY A 364 -8.11 0.67 6.00
CA GLY A 364 -7.70 1.20 7.31
C GLY A 364 -6.67 2.33 7.27
N ARG A 365 -6.41 2.91 6.11
CA ARG A 365 -5.38 3.96 5.94
C ARG A 365 -5.87 5.34 6.40
N PRO A 366 -5.03 6.16 7.07
CA PRO A 366 -5.44 7.50 7.52
C PRO A 366 -5.63 8.44 6.32
N ALA A 367 -6.83 8.99 6.10
CA ALA A 367 -7.13 9.90 5.00
C ALA A 367 -7.06 11.39 5.44
N TYR A 368 -5.85 11.96 5.48
CA TYR A 368 -5.62 13.35 5.94
C TYR A 368 -6.43 14.39 5.16
N ARG A 369 -6.72 14.15 3.89
CA ARG A 369 -7.46 15.02 2.95
C ARG A 369 -8.56 14.20 2.26
N GLU A 370 -9.37 14.81 1.38
CA GLU A 370 -10.20 14.02 0.44
C GLU A 370 -9.28 13.09 -0.37
N VAL A 371 -9.60 11.79 -0.47
CA VAL A 371 -8.75 10.82 -1.18
C VAL A 371 -9.37 10.40 -2.50
N ASP A 372 -8.61 10.55 -3.59
CA ASP A 372 -8.85 9.81 -4.83
C ASP A 372 -8.08 8.48 -4.75
N ARG A 373 -8.77 7.38 -4.41
CA ARG A 373 -8.11 6.08 -4.22
C ARG A 373 -8.05 5.33 -5.55
N ARG A 374 -6.83 5.11 -6.04
CA ARG A 374 -6.56 4.39 -7.30
C ARG A 374 -5.80 3.10 -7.02
N LEU A 375 -6.31 1.98 -7.50
CA LEU A 375 -5.50 0.78 -7.72
C LEU A 375 -5.00 0.84 -9.17
N ILE A 376 -3.71 1.04 -9.35
CA ILE A 376 -3.05 1.06 -10.67
C ILE A 376 -2.30 -0.25 -10.87
N TYR A 377 -2.55 -0.94 -11.98
CA TYR A 377 -1.72 -2.09 -12.36
C TYR A 377 -0.97 -1.83 -13.68
N ILE A 378 0.28 -2.31 -13.74
CA ILE A 378 1.09 -2.26 -14.95
C ILE A 378 0.85 -3.54 -15.73
N ASP A 379 0.43 -3.42 -17.00
CA ASP A 379 0.08 -4.54 -17.87
C ASP A 379 0.85 -4.45 -19.19
N PRO A 380 2.10 -4.95 -19.28
CA PRO A 380 2.94 -4.70 -20.45
C PRO A 380 2.52 -5.46 -21.72
N ASP A 381 1.76 -6.55 -21.58
CA ASP A 381 1.21 -7.33 -22.70
C ASP A 381 -0.28 -7.63 -22.46
N PRO A 382 -1.15 -6.62 -22.63
CA PRO A 382 -2.59 -6.77 -22.45
C PRO A 382 -3.13 -7.79 -23.43
N ALA A 383 -3.92 -8.74 -22.94
CA ALA A 383 -4.43 -9.83 -23.75
C ALA A 383 -5.45 -9.34 -24.79
N HIS A 384 -5.00 -9.06 -26.01
CA HIS A 384 -5.90 -8.93 -27.15
C HIS A 384 -6.64 -10.27 -27.34
N LEU A 385 -7.94 -10.29 -27.01
CA LEU A 385 -8.83 -11.42 -27.23
C LEU A 385 -8.98 -11.69 -28.73
N LYS A 386 -8.01 -12.40 -29.31
CA LYS A 386 -8.20 -13.05 -30.62
C LYS A 386 -9.45 -13.93 -30.48
N ARG A 387 -10.48 -13.65 -31.28
CA ARG A 387 -11.63 -14.54 -31.44
C ARG A 387 -11.09 -15.91 -31.84
N VAL A 388 -10.99 -16.82 -30.88
CA VAL A 388 -10.63 -18.21 -31.13
C VAL A 388 -11.76 -18.79 -31.96
N ALA A 389 -11.49 -19.03 -33.24
CA ALA A 389 -12.37 -19.87 -34.04
C ALA A 389 -12.46 -21.22 -33.31
N ARG A 390 -13.67 -21.61 -32.87
CA ARG A 390 -13.92 -22.92 -32.27
C ARG A 390 -13.78 -23.99 -33.36
N ALA A 391 -12.54 -24.40 -33.62
CA ALA A 391 -12.20 -25.43 -34.58
C ALA A 391 -11.05 -26.30 -34.04
N GLU A 392 -11.25 -27.60 -34.18
CA GLU A 392 -10.36 -28.71 -33.82
C GLU A 392 -10.16 -29.03 -32.33
N THR A 393 -10.46 -30.28 -31.99
CA THR A 393 -10.14 -30.92 -30.72
C THR A 393 -8.62 -30.97 -30.54
N PRO A 394 -8.05 -30.48 -29.41
CA PRO A 394 -6.60 -30.56 -29.19
C PRO A 394 -6.15 -32.02 -29.08
N GLY A 395 -5.20 -32.43 -29.91
CA GLY A 395 -4.62 -33.78 -29.90
C GLY A 395 -3.75 -34.05 -28.68
N PHE A 396 -3.59 -35.33 -28.32
CA PHE A 396 -2.98 -35.83 -27.08
C PHE A 396 -1.72 -35.08 -26.59
N PHE A 397 -0.74 -34.76 -27.45
CA PHE A 397 0.46 -34.02 -27.05
C PHE A 397 0.23 -32.52 -26.78
N ARG A 398 -0.76 -31.88 -27.42
CA ARG A 398 -1.24 -30.54 -27.01
C ARG A 398 -1.98 -30.62 -25.69
N THR A 399 -2.74 -31.70 -25.43
CA THR A 399 -3.45 -31.91 -24.17
C THR A 399 -2.50 -32.24 -23.01
N LEU A 400 -1.40 -32.96 -23.26
CA LEU A 400 -0.38 -33.26 -22.24
C LEU A 400 0.54 -32.05 -21.99
N LYS A 401 0.91 -31.30 -23.04
CA LYS A 401 1.60 -30.01 -22.88
C LYS A 401 0.67 -28.96 -22.25
N GLY A 402 -0.64 -29.06 -22.51
CA GLY A 402 -1.71 -28.42 -21.76
C GLY A 402 -1.58 -28.80 -20.29
N ALA A 403 -1.86 -30.04 -19.90
CA ALA A 403 -1.86 -30.49 -18.51
C ALA A 403 -0.57 -30.16 -17.70
N LEU A 404 0.61 -30.10 -18.35
CA LEU A 404 1.89 -29.71 -17.74
C LEU A 404 2.19 -28.19 -17.79
N SER A 405 1.30 -27.40 -18.39
CA SER A 405 1.34 -25.94 -18.55
C SER A 405 -0.04 -25.29 -18.30
N ASP A 406 -1.00 -26.02 -17.72
CA ASP A 406 -2.45 -25.69 -17.67
C ASP A 406 -2.80 -24.69 -16.54
N ILE A 407 -1.81 -23.88 -16.16
CA ILE A 407 -2.05 -22.58 -15.55
C ILE A 407 -2.01 -21.58 -16.70
N PRO A 408 -3.17 -21.08 -17.19
CA PRO A 408 -3.18 -19.93 -18.08
C PRO A 408 -2.44 -18.78 -17.39
N ARG A 409 -1.30 -18.35 -17.95
CA ARG A 409 -0.46 -17.29 -17.36
C ARG A 409 -1.18 -15.92 -17.24
N ASN A 410 -2.40 -15.82 -17.75
CA ASN A 410 -3.35 -14.79 -17.35
C ASN A 410 -4.38 -15.41 -16.42
N GLU A 411 -4.11 -15.38 -15.12
CA GLU A 411 -5.19 -15.34 -14.13
C GLU A 411 -6.09 -14.14 -14.49
N PRO A 412 -7.40 -14.36 -14.70
CA PRO A 412 -8.30 -13.28 -15.03
C PRO A 412 -8.52 -12.45 -13.76
N ILE A 413 -8.00 -11.22 -13.74
CA ILE A 413 -8.26 -10.18 -12.69
C ILE A 413 -9.75 -9.86 -12.50
N ARG A 414 -10.62 -10.50 -13.28
CA ARG A 414 -12.06 -10.32 -13.29
C ARG A 414 -12.64 -10.44 -11.89
N ASP A 415 -12.20 -11.42 -11.10
CA ASP A 415 -12.85 -11.70 -9.82
C ASP A 415 -12.47 -10.68 -8.76
N GLU A 416 -11.24 -10.14 -8.80
CA GLU A 416 -10.80 -9.00 -8.01
C GLU A 416 -11.44 -7.69 -8.47
N LEU A 417 -11.53 -7.43 -9.78
CA LEU A 417 -12.22 -6.24 -10.32
C LEU A 417 -13.72 -6.25 -9.97
N VAL A 418 -14.36 -7.42 -10.05
CA VAL A 418 -15.77 -7.60 -9.64
C VAL A 418 -15.92 -7.46 -8.12
N ALA A 419 -14.93 -7.88 -7.32
CA ALA A 419 -14.93 -7.62 -5.88
C ALA A 419 -14.83 -6.12 -5.56
N ILE A 420 -13.98 -5.37 -6.29
CA ILE A 420 -13.86 -3.90 -6.16
C ILE A 420 -15.16 -3.20 -6.55
N ASP A 421 -15.77 -3.54 -7.69
CA ASP A 421 -17.04 -2.91 -8.12
C ASP A 421 -18.18 -3.19 -7.13
N ARG A 422 -18.28 -4.43 -6.61
CA ARG A 422 -19.24 -4.77 -5.54
C ARG A 422 -18.98 -3.96 -4.26
N ASN A 423 -17.72 -3.75 -3.89
CA ASN A 423 -17.37 -2.92 -2.74
C ASN A 423 -17.78 -1.46 -2.96
N ASN A 424 -17.43 -0.88 -4.11
CA ASN A 424 -17.82 0.49 -4.47
C ASN A 424 -19.35 0.67 -4.52
N ALA A 425 -20.10 -0.34 -4.98
CA ALA A 425 -21.56 -0.34 -4.93
C ALA A 425 -22.10 -0.28 -3.49
N ARG A 426 -21.52 -1.04 -2.55
CA ARG A 426 -21.87 -0.95 -1.11
C ARG A 426 -21.52 0.42 -0.53
N VAL A 427 -20.34 0.95 -0.84
CA VAL A 427 -19.91 2.28 -0.39
C VAL A 427 -20.90 3.36 -0.86
N ARG A 428 -21.32 3.34 -2.12
CA ARG A 428 -22.35 4.25 -2.66
C ARG A 428 -23.70 4.08 -1.97
N GLN A 429 -24.12 2.85 -1.69
CA GLN A 429 -25.37 2.57 -0.96
C GLN A 429 -25.32 3.11 0.47
N LEU A 430 -24.20 2.89 1.20
CA LEU A 430 -24.04 3.37 2.57
C LEU A 430 -23.96 4.91 2.63
N ARG A 431 -23.26 5.56 1.69
CA ARG A 431 -23.28 7.03 1.54
C ARG A 431 -24.73 7.54 1.37
N SER A 432 -25.52 6.93 0.48
CA SER A 432 -26.93 7.29 0.28
C SER A 432 -27.80 7.11 1.53
N VAL A 433 -27.53 6.10 2.37
CA VAL A 433 -28.23 5.90 3.66
C VAL A 433 -27.83 6.98 4.66
N ILE A 434 -26.54 7.34 4.72
CA ILE A 434 -26.02 8.39 5.59
C ILE A 434 -26.67 9.74 5.22
N ASP A 435 -26.65 10.13 3.95
CA ASP A 435 -27.19 11.42 3.52
C ASP A 435 -28.71 11.51 3.69
N ALA A 436 -29.45 10.40 3.52
CA ALA A 436 -30.88 10.34 3.81
C ALA A 436 -31.21 10.47 5.31
N ALA A 437 -30.35 9.94 6.20
CA ALA A 437 -30.54 10.04 7.65
C ALA A 437 -30.11 11.40 8.24
N ARG A 438 -29.26 12.16 7.53
CA ARG A 438 -28.64 13.41 8.01
C ARG A 438 -29.65 14.44 8.54
N PRO A 439 -30.78 14.76 7.87
CA PRO A 439 -31.74 15.73 8.41
C PRO A 439 -32.38 15.28 9.73
N GLY A 440 -32.64 13.97 9.88
CA GLY A 440 -33.19 13.39 11.09
C GLY A 440 -32.23 13.48 12.27
N ILE A 441 -30.96 13.09 12.06
CA ILE A 441 -29.94 13.14 13.11
C ILE A 441 -29.58 14.58 13.50
N THR A 442 -29.52 15.52 12.54
CA THR A 442 -29.31 16.94 12.86
C THR A 442 -30.41 17.51 13.77
N ARG A 443 -31.67 17.08 13.60
CA ARG A 443 -32.76 17.43 14.51
C ARG A 443 -32.57 16.83 15.90
N LEU A 444 -32.23 15.54 15.99
CA LEU A 444 -31.96 14.88 17.29
C LEU A 444 -30.81 15.55 18.06
N VAL A 445 -29.72 15.93 17.37
CA VAL A 445 -28.61 16.67 18.01
C VAL A 445 -29.05 18.05 18.50
N HIS A 446 -29.85 18.79 17.73
CA HIS A 446 -30.38 20.09 18.17
C HIS A 446 -31.26 19.97 19.42
N GLU A 447 -32.05 18.90 19.52
CA GLU A 447 -32.84 18.59 20.72
C GLU A 447 -31.95 18.20 21.92
N VAL A 448 -30.85 17.48 21.72
CA VAL A 448 -29.86 17.14 22.77
C VAL A 448 -29.08 18.36 23.28
N VAL A 449 -28.70 19.28 22.38
CA VAL A 449 -27.97 20.52 22.72
C VAL A 449 -28.90 21.57 23.35
N GLY A 450 -30.21 21.51 23.06
CA GLY A 450 -31.22 22.41 23.63
C GLY A 450 -31.38 23.73 22.86
N GLY A 451 -30.87 23.84 21.63
CA GLY A 451 -30.90 25.06 20.82
C GLY A 451 -29.56 25.38 20.19
N GLU A 452 -29.21 26.67 20.10
CA GLU A 452 -27.85 27.09 19.78
C GLU A 452 -26.94 26.90 21.00
N PRO A 453 -25.73 26.31 20.83
CA PRO A 453 -24.80 26.15 21.94
C PRO A 453 -24.33 27.51 22.47
N PRO A 454 -24.11 27.66 23.79
CA PRO A 454 -23.71 28.93 24.40
C PRO A 454 -22.39 29.47 23.83
N PRO A 455 -22.17 30.80 23.91
CA PRO A 455 -20.94 31.43 23.41
C PRO A 455 -19.70 31.02 24.20
N GLU A 456 -19.87 30.57 25.45
CA GLU A 456 -18.83 29.92 26.26
C GLU A 456 -19.21 28.44 26.43
N LEU A 457 -18.38 27.56 25.90
CA LEU A 457 -18.52 26.10 25.92
C LEU A 457 -17.46 25.49 26.84
N THR A 458 -17.90 24.65 27.77
CA THR A 458 -17.01 23.83 28.61
C THR A 458 -16.92 22.39 28.08
N TYR A 459 -15.78 21.74 28.30
CA TYR A 459 -15.63 20.32 27.98
C TYR A 459 -16.64 19.44 28.76
N ALA A 460 -17.07 19.87 29.96
CA ALA A 460 -18.08 19.19 30.77
C ALA A 460 -19.45 19.17 30.09
N GLN A 461 -19.92 20.31 29.54
CA GLN A 461 -21.17 20.36 28.76
C GLN A 461 -21.10 19.46 27.51
N ILE A 462 -19.95 19.45 26.82
CA ILE A 462 -19.74 18.59 25.65
C ILE A 462 -19.74 17.10 26.04
N HIS A 463 -19.15 16.75 27.18
CA HIS A 463 -19.26 15.41 27.75
C HIS A 463 -20.73 15.03 28.01
N ASP A 464 -21.47 15.85 28.76
CA ASP A 464 -22.88 15.59 29.10
C ASP A 464 -23.74 15.41 27.83
N TRP A 465 -23.57 16.26 26.80
CA TRP A 465 -24.30 16.12 25.54
C TRP A 465 -23.97 14.83 24.78
N ARG A 466 -22.72 14.36 24.78
CA ARG A 466 -22.37 13.07 24.15
C ARG A 466 -22.99 11.90 24.90
N GLU A 467 -23.02 11.97 26.24
CA GLU A 467 -23.64 10.93 27.06
C GLU A 467 -25.17 10.90 26.90
N ILE A 468 -25.82 12.07 26.82
CA ILE A 468 -27.24 12.17 26.47
C ILE A 468 -27.49 11.65 25.05
N ALA A 469 -26.64 11.98 24.07
CA ALA A 469 -26.74 11.47 22.70
C ALA A 469 -26.56 9.93 22.63
N ASN A 470 -25.65 9.35 23.42
CA ASN A 470 -25.49 7.90 23.54
C ASN A 470 -26.76 7.23 24.10
N GLY A 471 -27.29 7.75 25.21
CA GLY A 471 -28.52 7.22 25.82
C GLY A 471 -29.74 7.37 24.88
N ARG A 472 -29.84 8.50 24.18
CA ARG A 472 -30.92 8.74 23.23
C ARG A 472 -30.79 7.88 21.96
N ALA A 473 -29.57 7.63 21.47
CA ALA A 473 -29.35 6.70 20.37
C ALA A 473 -29.80 5.26 20.72
N ALA A 474 -29.68 4.86 21.99
CA ALA A 474 -30.25 3.60 22.48
C ALA A 474 -31.80 3.60 22.47
N ALA A 475 -32.41 4.67 22.98
CA ALA A 475 -33.86 4.79 23.04
C ALA A 475 -34.52 4.83 21.64
N GLU A 476 -33.99 5.66 20.73
CA GLU A 476 -34.55 5.87 19.38
C GLU A 476 -34.34 4.64 18.45
N ALA A 477 -33.28 3.85 18.67
CA ALA A 477 -33.01 2.65 17.87
C ALA A 477 -33.79 1.40 18.31
N GLY A 478 -34.36 1.40 19.54
CA GLY A 478 -35.17 0.31 20.06
C GLY A 478 -34.46 -1.06 19.99
N PHE A 479 -35.15 -2.09 19.50
CA PHE A 479 -34.61 -3.46 19.43
C PHE A 479 -33.34 -3.59 18.58
N ALA A 480 -33.10 -2.67 17.63
CA ALA A 480 -31.88 -2.70 16.81
C ALA A 480 -30.62 -2.34 17.64
N TYR A 481 -30.79 -1.62 18.75
CA TYR A 481 -29.69 -1.26 19.65
C TYR A 481 -29.05 -2.48 20.32
N GLU A 482 -29.83 -3.50 20.68
CA GLU A 482 -29.30 -4.74 21.25
C GLU A 482 -28.35 -5.44 20.26
N ALA A 483 -28.76 -5.56 18.99
CA ALA A 483 -27.93 -6.15 17.94
C ALA A 483 -26.63 -5.35 17.73
N TYR A 484 -26.73 -4.01 17.70
CA TYR A 484 -25.58 -3.11 17.66
C TYR A 484 -24.61 -3.35 18.84
N VAL A 485 -25.11 -3.38 20.08
CA VAL A 485 -24.27 -3.61 21.27
C VAL A 485 -23.61 -4.99 21.22
N ARG A 486 -24.31 -6.05 20.82
CA ARG A 486 -23.73 -7.41 20.69
C ARG A 486 -22.62 -7.46 19.63
N LEU A 487 -22.81 -6.81 18.48
CA LEU A 487 -21.75 -6.67 17.46
C LEU A 487 -20.55 -5.89 18.00
N LYS A 488 -20.81 -4.81 18.76
CA LYS A 488 -19.77 -3.94 19.31
C LYS A 488 -18.93 -4.63 20.37
N LEU A 489 -19.56 -5.30 21.33
CA LEU A 489 -18.90 -6.12 22.35
C LEU A 489 -18.03 -7.20 21.73
N THR A 490 -18.56 -7.94 20.73
CA THR A 490 -17.79 -8.97 20.00
C THR A 490 -16.54 -8.38 19.35
N SER A 491 -16.68 -7.23 18.66
CA SER A 491 -15.56 -6.55 18.00
C SER A 491 -14.47 -6.07 18.98
N VAL A 492 -14.87 -5.57 20.15
CA VAL A 492 -13.93 -5.12 21.20
C VAL A 492 -13.26 -6.31 21.89
N LEU A 493 -14.00 -7.40 22.18
CA LEU A 493 -13.43 -8.65 22.71
C LEU A 493 -12.41 -9.27 21.75
N ASP A 494 -12.71 -9.29 20.45
CA ASP A 494 -11.77 -9.73 19.41
C ASP A 494 -10.51 -8.84 19.35
N ALA A 495 -10.64 -7.53 19.57
CA ALA A 495 -9.50 -6.62 19.65
C ALA A 495 -8.64 -6.89 20.89
N MET A 496 -9.26 -7.17 22.03
CA MET A 496 -8.55 -7.51 23.27
C MET A 496 -7.88 -8.89 23.20
N GLY A 497 -8.53 -9.89 22.59
CA GLY A 497 -7.92 -11.19 22.30
C GLY A 497 -6.68 -11.08 21.40
N ARG A 498 -6.70 -10.19 20.40
CA ARG A 498 -5.51 -9.85 19.59
C ARG A 498 -4.43 -9.15 20.42
N LEU A 499 -4.78 -8.21 21.28
CA LEU A 499 -3.81 -7.49 22.13
C LEU A 499 -3.13 -8.44 23.15
N VAL A 500 -3.89 -9.32 23.78
CA VAL A 500 -3.36 -10.41 24.64
C VAL A 500 -2.47 -11.35 23.82
N SER A 501 -2.87 -11.72 22.60
CA SER A 501 -2.02 -12.52 21.70
C SER A 501 -0.69 -11.85 21.38
N VAL A 502 -0.68 -10.53 21.15
CA VAL A 502 0.55 -9.74 20.94
C VAL A 502 1.43 -9.73 22.20
N GLY A 503 0.83 -9.60 23.39
CA GLY A 503 1.55 -9.75 24.67
C GLY A 503 2.21 -11.12 24.81
N CYS A 504 1.48 -12.20 24.45
CA CYS A 504 1.98 -13.58 24.45
C CYS A 504 2.99 -13.89 23.32
N GLY A 505 3.28 -12.96 22.41
CA GLY A 505 4.11 -13.20 21.23
C GLY A 505 3.47 -14.11 20.16
N TYR A 506 2.18 -14.41 20.27
CA TYR A 506 1.45 -15.29 19.35
C TYR A 506 1.20 -14.63 18.00
N GLN A 507 1.54 -15.35 16.93
CA GLN A 507 1.38 -14.83 15.57
C GLN A 507 -0.09 -14.84 15.12
N PRO A 508 -0.58 -13.79 14.42
CA PRO A 508 -1.97 -13.72 13.96
C PRO A 508 -2.40 -14.93 13.11
N GLY A 509 -3.54 -15.52 13.48
CA GLY A 509 -4.12 -16.67 12.78
C GLY A 509 -3.59 -18.04 13.22
N THR A 510 -2.64 -18.11 14.14
CA THR A 510 -2.23 -19.38 14.78
C THR A 510 -3.31 -19.93 15.71
N ALA A 511 -3.20 -21.21 16.08
CA ALA A 511 -4.09 -21.83 17.08
C ALA A 511 -3.98 -21.13 18.44
N ALA A 512 -2.77 -20.83 18.92
CA ALA A 512 -2.54 -20.11 20.16
C ALA A 512 -3.20 -18.71 20.19
N CYS A 513 -3.15 -17.97 19.07
CA CYS A 513 -3.86 -16.69 18.94
C CYS A 513 -5.38 -16.84 19.04
N ARG A 514 -5.96 -17.91 18.47
CA ARG A 514 -7.39 -18.22 18.64
C ARG A 514 -7.73 -18.58 20.08
N GLN A 515 -6.96 -19.47 20.70
CA GLN A 515 -7.16 -19.91 22.09
C GLN A 515 -7.06 -18.75 23.09
N ALA A 516 -6.12 -17.82 22.91
CA ALA A 516 -6.03 -16.61 23.73
C ALA A 516 -7.25 -15.68 23.55
N THR A 517 -7.75 -15.56 22.31
CA THR A 517 -8.99 -14.81 22.02
C THR A 517 -10.22 -15.49 22.65
N GLU A 518 -10.34 -16.81 22.51
CA GLU A 518 -11.39 -17.63 23.12
C GLU A 518 -11.38 -17.55 24.65
N ALA A 519 -10.20 -17.47 25.28
CA ALA A 519 -10.06 -17.26 26.72
C ALA A 519 -10.60 -15.89 27.17
N VAL A 520 -10.33 -14.81 26.43
CA VAL A 520 -10.92 -13.48 26.69
C VAL A 520 -12.44 -13.50 26.52
N HIS A 521 -12.95 -14.16 25.48
CA HIS A 521 -14.40 -14.35 25.28
C HIS A 521 -15.04 -15.20 26.38
N ALA A 522 -14.34 -16.21 26.91
CA ALA A 522 -14.82 -17.05 28.02
C ALA A 522 -14.87 -16.27 29.35
N TRP A 523 -13.83 -15.48 29.63
CA TRP A 523 -13.82 -14.54 30.76
C TRP A 523 -15.00 -13.56 30.70
N ALA A 524 -15.24 -12.92 29.54
CA ALA A 524 -16.31 -11.94 29.38
C ALA A 524 -17.72 -12.51 29.63
N ARG A 525 -17.95 -13.78 29.31
CA ARG A 525 -19.18 -14.51 29.67
C ARG A 525 -19.30 -14.78 31.17
N SER A 526 -18.18 -14.92 31.88
CA SER A 526 -18.17 -15.16 33.33
C SER A 526 -18.30 -13.89 34.19
N THR A 527 -18.13 -12.70 33.59
CA THR A 527 -18.10 -11.39 34.29
C THR A 527 -19.22 -10.43 33.88
N ASP A 528 -20.29 -10.94 33.24
CA ASP A 528 -21.45 -10.15 32.75
C ASP A 528 -21.08 -9.01 31.77
N VAL A 529 -19.91 -9.12 31.11
CA VAL A 529 -19.51 -8.23 30.02
C VAL A 529 -20.32 -8.53 28.75
N THR A 530 -20.80 -9.76 28.59
CA THR A 530 -21.74 -10.16 27.54
C THR A 530 -23.08 -10.58 28.16
N PRO A 531 -23.99 -9.64 28.47
CA PRO A 531 -25.23 -9.93 29.18
C PRO A 531 -26.24 -10.68 28.30
N ASP A 532 -27.13 -11.43 28.95
CA ASP A 532 -28.25 -12.10 28.29
C ASP A 532 -29.29 -11.10 27.75
N GLN A 533 -29.46 -9.96 28.41
CA GLN A 533 -30.31 -8.85 27.96
C GLN A 533 -29.56 -7.52 28.01
N VAL A 534 -29.63 -6.73 26.93
CA VAL A 534 -29.07 -5.38 26.90
C VAL A 534 -30.11 -4.39 27.41
N THR A 535 -29.91 -3.91 28.63
CA THR A 535 -30.74 -2.85 29.22
C THR A 535 -30.42 -1.49 28.59
N ASN A 536 -31.45 -0.68 28.30
CA ASN A 536 -31.25 0.73 27.95
C ASN A 536 -30.75 1.52 29.17
N TRP A 537 -29.43 1.60 29.31
CA TRP A 537 -28.79 2.44 30.32
C TRP A 537 -28.58 3.85 29.75
N THR A 538 -29.22 4.84 30.37
CA THR A 538 -29.13 6.26 29.99
C THR A 538 -28.69 7.10 31.19
N LEU A 539 -28.11 8.27 30.94
CA LEU A 539 -27.83 9.23 32.01
C LEU A 539 -29.09 9.85 32.61
N GLU A 540 -30.26 9.71 32.00
CA GLU A 540 -31.55 10.14 32.57
C GLU A 540 -31.93 9.30 33.81
N ASN A 541 -31.33 8.11 33.99
CA ASN A 541 -31.37 7.37 35.25
C ASN A 541 -30.54 8.02 36.38
N ARG A 542 -29.84 9.14 36.12
CA ARG A 542 -29.36 10.05 37.19
C ARG A 542 -30.55 10.86 37.72
N GLY A 543 -31.44 10.21 38.46
CA GLY A 543 -32.57 10.87 39.11
C GLY A 543 -32.11 12.06 39.98
N HIS A 544 -32.86 13.15 39.96
CA HIS A 544 -32.59 14.32 40.81
C HIS A 544 -32.73 13.95 42.30
N GLY A 545 -31.61 13.57 42.94
CA GLY A 545 -31.50 13.36 44.38
C GLY A 545 -31.20 11.94 44.85
N GLU A 546 -31.12 10.95 43.96
CA GLU A 546 -30.72 9.57 44.32
C GLU A 546 -29.27 9.28 43.92
N ALA A 547 -28.62 8.36 44.65
CA ALA A 547 -27.26 7.94 44.32
C ALA A 547 -27.27 7.17 42.98
N PRO A 548 -26.44 7.55 41.99
CA PRO A 548 -26.53 6.98 40.65
C PRO A 548 -26.21 5.49 40.66
N GLU A 549 -27.06 4.68 40.02
CA GLU A 549 -26.77 3.27 39.80
C GLU A 549 -25.45 3.10 39.03
N PRO A 550 -24.58 2.17 39.44
CA PRO A 550 -23.32 1.93 38.75
C PRO A 550 -23.58 1.42 37.33
N ALA A 551 -22.83 1.95 36.36
CA ALA A 551 -22.92 1.51 34.97
C ALA A 551 -22.72 -0.02 34.86
N PRO A 552 -23.56 -0.74 34.08
CA PRO A 552 -23.43 -2.18 33.87
C PRO A 552 -22.03 -2.61 33.40
N SER A 553 -21.64 -3.85 33.70
CA SER A 553 -20.32 -4.40 33.35
C SER A 553 -19.97 -4.24 31.87
N TRP A 554 -20.93 -4.48 30.97
CA TRP A 554 -20.76 -4.29 29.53
C TRP A 554 -20.55 -2.82 29.12
N VAL A 555 -21.22 -1.86 29.78
CA VAL A 555 -21.01 -0.41 29.55
C VAL A 555 -19.61 -0.01 29.99
N ARG A 556 -19.22 -0.41 31.21
CA ARG A 556 -17.87 -0.17 31.76
C ARG A 556 -16.77 -0.76 30.87
N PHE A 557 -17.00 -1.94 30.31
CA PHE A 557 -16.10 -2.58 29.36
C PHE A 557 -15.96 -1.79 28.06
N LEU A 558 -17.06 -1.36 27.42
CA LEU A 558 -16.99 -0.53 26.21
C LEU A 558 -16.33 0.83 26.48
N LEU A 559 -16.63 1.47 27.61
CA LEU A 559 -15.94 2.71 28.01
C LEU A 559 -14.43 2.48 28.13
N ALA A 560 -13.98 1.39 28.76
CA ALA A 560 -12.57 1.07 28.96
C ALA A 560 -11.79 0.66 27.68
N PHE A 561 -12.41 -0.09 26.76
CA PHE A 561 -11.67 -0.77 25.68
C PHE A 561 -12.10 -0.41 24.24
N ASP A 562 -13.19 0.33 24.04
CA ASP A 562 -13.69 0.64 22.69
C ASP A 562 -12.90 1.77 22.01
N VAL A 563 -11.69 1.41 21.57
CA VAL A 563 -10.81 2.21 20.70
C VAL A 563 -11.47 2.43 19.34
N GLY A 564 -12.16 1.42 18.81
CA GLY A 564 -12.76 1.42 17.49
C GLY A 564 -13.84 2.50 17.32
N PHE A 565 -14.75 2.64 18.29
CA PHE A 565 -15.75 3.72 18.32
C PHE A 565 -15.10 5.11 18.32
N ARG A 566 -14.09 5.31 19.15
CA ARG A 566 -13.37 6.59 19.26
C ARG A 566 -12.64 6.93 17.96
N GLY A 567 -12.00 5.92 17.33
CA GLY A 567 -11.35 6.06 16.02
C GLY A 567 -12.35 6.41 14.91
N ARG A 568 -13.47 5.69 14.81
CA ARG A 568 -14.54 5.99 13.84
C ARG A 568 -15.14 7.39 14.05
N ARG A 569 -15.38 7.80 15.30
CA ARG A 569 -15.87 9.15 15.65
C ARG A 569 -14.93 10.25 15.15
N LEU A 570 -13.63 10.11 15.43
CA LEU A 570 -12.63 11.08 14.97
C LEU A 570 -12.55 11.12 13.44
N ARG A 571 -12.51 9.96 12.76
CA ARG A 571 -12.54 9.90 11.28
C ARG A 571 -13.80 10.55 10.70
N PHE A 572 -14.96 10.37 11.32
CA PHE A 572 -16.23 10.97 10.89
C PHE A 572 -16.22 12.50 11.05
N VAL A 573 -15.76 13.01 12.19
CA VAL A 573 -15.54 14.45 12.42
C VAL A 573 -14.57 15.04 11.41
N ILE A 574 -13.43 14.38 11.18
CA ILE A 574 -12.43 14.88 10.24
C ILE A 574 -12.96 14.90 8.79
N ARG A 575 -13.84 13.95 8.41
CA ARG A 575 -14.55 14.01 7.13
C ARG A 575 -15.46 15.24 7.04
N ALA A 576 -16.28 15.51 8.05
CA ALA A 576 -17.11 16.71 8.11
C ALA A 576 -16.27 18.00 8.09
N LEU A 577 -15.10 18.00 8.73
CA LEU A 577 -14.15 19.12 8.69
C LEU A 577 -13.54 19.30 7.29
N ASN A 578 -13.22 18.22 6.59
CA ASN A 578 -12.76 18.27 5.21
C ASN A 578 -13.84 18.82 4.25
N GLU A 579 -15.13 18.50 4.48
CA GLU A 579 -16.27 19.06 3.73
C GLU A 579 -16.33 20.61 3.84
N LEU A 580 -15.90 21.20 4.96
CA LEU A 580 -15.91 22.66 5.15
C LEU A 580 -14.93 23.41 4.23
N TYR A 581 -13.81 22.81 3.80
CA TYR A 581 -12.83 23.49 2.93
C TYR A 581 -13.44 23.91 1.58
N SER A 582 -14.37 23.12 1.04
CA SER A 582 -15.12 23.45 -0.18
C SER A 582 -16.20 24.51 0.03
N ARG A 583 -16.51 24.86 1.28
CA ARG A 583 -17.62 25.74 1.67
C ARG A 583 -17.17 27.08 2.24
N LEU A 584 -15.85 27.31 2.41
CA LEU A 584 -15.29 28.56 2.93
C LEU A 584 -15.67 29.82 2.13
N GLU A 585 -16.06 29.67 0.86
CA GLU A 585 -16.56 30.76 0.01
C GLU A 585 -18.06 31.06 0.20
N GLU A 586 -18.82 30.20 0.90
CA GLU A 586 -20.22 30.48 1.24
C GLU A 586 -20.29 31.58 2.32
N PRO A 587 -21.21 32.56 2.22
CA PRO A 587 -21.35 33.64 3.20
C PRO A 587 -21.53 33.17 4.66
N ALA A 588 -22.04 31.96 4.87
CA ALA A 588 -22.27 31.37 6.20
C ALA A 588 -20.96 31.04 6.96
N PHE A 589 -19.83 30.87 6.27
CA PHE A 589 -18.53 30.55 6.88
C PHE A 589 -17.53 31.72 6.85
N ALA A 590 -18.01 32.93 6.54
CA ALA A 590 -17.19 34.13 6.57
C ALA A 590 -16.47 34.31 7.93
N GLY A 591 -15.15 34.48 7.89
CA GLY A 591 -14.29 34.60 9.07
C GLY A 591 -13.61 33.30 9.51
N VAL A 592 -13.96 32.14 8.96
CA VAL A 592 -13.16 30.90 9.12
C VAL A 592 -12.10 30.84 8.03
N SER A 593 -10.83 30.68 8.38
CA SER A 593 -9.75 30.48 7.41
C SER A 593 -9.43 28.99 7.20
N ALA A 594 -8.77 28.66 6.08
CA ALA A 594 -8.29 27.29 5.86
C ALA A 594 -7.29 26.85 6.95
N ARG A 595 -6.48 27.78 7.46
CA ARG A 595 -5.51 27.55 8.53
C ARG A 595 -6.19 27.14 9.85
N ASP A 596 -7.33 27.76 10.17
CA ASP A 596 -8.11 27.42 11.37
C ASP A 596 -8.62 25.97 11.31
N LEU A 597 -9.04 25.53 10.13
CA LEU A 597 -9.39 24.13 9.89
C LEU A 597 -8.15 23.22 9.99
N ASP A 598 -7.00 23.62 9.45
CA ASP A 598 -5.74 22.86 9.50
C ASP A 598 -5.26 22.63 10.94
N GLU A 599 -5.32 23.64 11.81
CA GLU A 599 -4.89 23.54 13.21
C GLU A 599 -5.80 22.58 14.03
N ILE A 600 -7.12 22.66 13.86
CA ILE A 600 -8.07 21.69 14.49
C ILE A 600 -7.82 20.28 13.95
N LYS A 601 -7.70 20.14 12.64
CA LYS A 601 -7.48 18.87 11.92
C LYS A 601 -6.21 18.17 12.39
N ALA A 602 -5.10 18.89 12.53
CA ALA A 602 -3.85 18.36 13.08
C ALA A 602 -4.05 17.78 14.49
N THR A 603 -4.72 18.53 15.37
CA THR A 603 -4.95 18.12 16.76
C THR A 603 -5.88 16.90 16.89
N LEU A 604 -6.90 16.80 16.00
CA LEU A 604 -7.74 15.60 15.89
C LEU A 604 -6.95 14.39 15.35
N TYR A 605 -5.96 14.61 14.48
CA TYR A 605 -5.08 13.56 13.98
C TYR A 605 -4.12 13.03 15.04
N ASP A 606 -3.58 13.89 15.91
CA ASP A 606 -2.76 13.46 17.05
C ASP A 606 -3.56 12.56 18.00
N CYS A 607 -4.84 12.88 18.23
CA CYS A 607 -5.75 12.01 18.99
C CYS A 607 -5.97 10.66 18.31
N LEU A 608 -6.12 10.62 16.98
CA LEU A 608 -6.28 9.38 16.21
C LEU A 608 -5.01 8.53 16.22
N ASP A 609 -3.82 9.14 16.10
CA ASP A 609 -2.55 8.42 16.15
C ASP A 609 -2.23 7.91 17.57
N ARG A 610 -2.66 8.59 18.63
CA ARG A 610 -2.64 8.06 20.00
C ARG A 610 -3.49 6.79 20.14
N LEU A 611 -4.71 6.78 19.59
CA LEU A 611 -5.59 5.60 19.64
C LEU A 611 -4.98 4.36 18.94
N ARG A 612 -4.24 4.56 17.86
CA ARG A 612 -3.58 3.47 17.08
C ARG A 612 -2.45 2.76 17.82
N VAL A 613 -1.85 3.40 18.82
CA VAL A 613 -0.83 2.76 19.66
C VAL A 613 -1.46 1.59 20.44
N TYR A 614 -2.73 1.72 20.85
CA TYR A 614 -3.47 0.65 21.53
C TYR A 614 -3.82 -0.52 20.60
N GLU A 615 -4.19 -0.23 19.34
CA GLU A 615 -4.51 -1.27 18.34
C GLU A 615 -3.33 -2.19 18.01
N THR A 616 -2.09 -1.69 18.18
CA THR A 616 -0.85 -2.40 17.86
C THR A 616 -0.12 -3.00 19.07
N GLY A 617 -0.56 -2.69 20.30
CA GLY A 617 0.17 -3.05 21.52
C GLY A 617 1.52 -2.34 21.68
N ALA A 618 1.77 -1.28 20.91
CA ALA A 618 3.02 -0.53 20.94
C ALA A 618 3.21 0.30 22.22
N PHE A 619 2.16 0.48 23.02
CA PHE A 619 2.20 1.14 24.33
C PHE A 619 2.74 0.24 25.45
N LEU A 620 2.87 -1.08 25.20
CA LEU A 620 3.36 -2.06 26.17
C LEU A 620 4.88 -2.24 26.01
N SER A 621 5.61 -2.04 27.10
CA SER A 621 7.03 -2.39 27.23
C SER A 621 7.26 -3.91 27.20
N ALA A 622 8.52 -4.34 27.16
CA ALA A 622 8.86 -5.77 27.16
C ALA A 622 8.34 -6.49 28.42
N ASP A 623 8.67 -5.94 29.60
CA ASP A 623 8.28 -6.47 30.91
C ASP A 623 6.74 -6.54 31.07
N GLU A 624 6.02 -5.57 30.50
CA GLU A 624 4.56 -5.55 30.54
C GLU A 624 3.91 -6.58 29.62
N ARG A 625 4.52 -6.84 28.45
CA ARG A 625 4.11 -7.95 27.57
C ARG A 625 4.34 -9.28 28.26
N GLU A 626 5.47 -9.46 28.94
CA GLU A 626 5.76 -10.66 29.73
C GLU A 626 4.75 -10.85 30.87
N ALA A 627 4.43 -9.78 31.61
CA ALA A 627 3.39 -9.81 32.65
C ALA A 627 1.99 -10.18 32.12
N ILE A 628 1.65 -9.76 30.89
CA ILE A 628 0.43 -10.18 30.19
C ILE A 628 0.53 -11.63 29.70
N ALA A 629 1.71 -12.08 29.29
CA ALA A 629 1.93 -13.42 28.74
C ALA A 629 1.84 -14.52 29.80
N ILE A 630 2.43 -14.32 30.99
CA ILE A 630 2.55 -15.33 32.05
C ILE A 630 1.19 -16.03 32.36
N PRO A 631 0.06 -15.32 32.58
CA PRO A 631 -1.24 -15.95 32.83
C PRO A 631 -1.83 -16.79 31.69
N PHE A 632 -1.36 -16.62 30.46
CA PHE A 632 -1.95 -17.25 29.27
C PHE A 632 -1.05 -18.33 28.69
N VAL A 633 0.27 -18.14 28.67
CA VAL A 633 1.20 -19.03 27.97
C VAL A 633 1.21 -20.45 28.57
N GLU A 634 1.34 -20.58 29.89
CA GLU A 634 1.38 -21.90 30.52
C GLU A 634 0.02 -22.64 30.45
N PRO A 635 -1.14 -22.04 30.82
CA PRO A 635 -2.42 -22.75 30.74
C PRO A 635 -2.78 -23.18 29.31
N LEU A 636 -2.60 -22.30 28.32
CA LEU A 636 -2.94 -22.60 26.93
C LEU A 636 -2.02 -23.67 26.34
N ALA A 637 -0.72 -23.66 26.66
CA ALA A 637 0.20 -24.73 26.28
C ALA A 637 -0.18 -26.10 26.88
N MET A 638 -0.81 -26.12 28.06
CA MET A 638 -1.37 -27.33 28.68
C MET A 638 -2.80 -27.67 28.21
N GLY A 639 -3.37 -26.93 27.26
CA GLY A 639 -4.75 -27.13 26.79
C GLY A 639 -5.83 -26.77 27.82
N ARG A 640 -5.52 -25.86 28.76
CA ARG A 640 -6.42 -25.41 29.84
C ARG A 640 -6.80 -23.94 29.64
N ALA A 641 -8.01 -23.58 30.06
CA ALA A 641 -8.40 -22.18 30.13
C ALA A 641 -7.62 -21.45 31.26
N PRO A 642 -7.16 -20.20 31.05
CA PRO A 642 -6.69 -19.34 32.12
C PRO A 642 -7.78 -19.10 33.18
N ASP A 643 -7.37 -18.86 34.43
CA ASP A 643 -8.29 -18.50 35.52
C ASP A 643 -8.99 -17.15 35.22
N PRO A 644 -10.33 -17.10 35.14
CA PRO A 644 -11.07 -15.86 34.90
C PRO A 644 -10.73 -14.72 35.86
N ALA A 645 -10.40 -15.00 37.11
CA ALA A 645 -10.02 -13.97 38.08
C ALA A 645 -8.63 -13.37 37.78
N VAL A 646 -7.75 -14.11 37.09
CA VAL A 646 -6.46 -13.59 36.60
C VAL A 646 -6.67 -12.79 35.31
N VAL A 647 -7.51 -13.30 34.38
CA VAL A 647 -7.86 -12.59 33.15
C VAL A 647 -8.49 -11.22 33.48
N ASP A 648 -9.40 -11.17 34.45
CA ASP A 648 -10.01 -9.91 34.91
C ASP A 648 -8.96 -8.87 35.34
N ARG A 649 -7.96 -9.28 36.13
CA ARG A 649 -6.87 -8.39 36.56
C ARG A 649 -6.02 -7.91 35.37
N VAL A 650 -5.70 -8.78 34.42
CA VAL A 650 -4.96 -8.39 33.21
C VAL A 650 -5.76 -7.39 32.37
N MET A 651 -7.07 -7.64 32.19
CA MET A 651 -7.96 -6.75 31.46
C MET A 651 -8.05 -5.37 32.12
N TRP A 652 -8.34 -5.29 33.42
CA TRP A 652 -8.43 -3.98 34.08
C TRP A 652 -7.08 -3.29 34.27
N ASP A 653 -5.95 -4.01 34.24
CA ASP A 653 -4.62 -3.38 34.14
C ASP A 653 -4.41 -2.74 32.76
N LEU A 654 -4.78 -3.43 31.69
CA LEU A 654 -4.81 -2.87 30.33
C LEU A 654 -5.71 -1.63 30.24
N ALA A 655 -6.91 -1.65 30.84
CA ALA A 655 -7.82 -0.50 30.87
C ALA A 655 -7.16 0.76 31.47
N ARG A 656 -6.48 0.61 32.62
CA ARG A 656 -5.78 1.72 33.29
C ARG A 656 -4.62 2.28 32.47
N ARG A 657 -3.93 1.44 31.70
CA ARG A 657 -2.85 1.85 30.78
C ARG A 657 -3.37 2.52 29.53
N MET A 658 -4.54 2.10 29.05
CA MET A 658 -5.18 2.67 27.86
C MET A 658 -5.75 4.06 28.15
N ASP A 659 -6.37 4.29 29.31
CA ASP A 659 -6.97 5.57 29.74
C ASP A 659 -7.70 6.29 28.58
N LEU A 660 -8.70 5.61 28.01
CA LEU A 660 -9.48 6.14 26.91
C LEU A 660 -10.36 7.35 27.31
N ASP A 661 -10.44 7.66 28.62
CA ASP A 661 -11.15 8.83 29.14
C ASP A 661 -10.27 10.08 29.20
N ALA A 662 -8.94 9.96 29.37
CA ALA A 662 -8.04 11.04 29.00
C ALA A 662 -8.14 11.40 27.51
N VAL A 663 -8.26 10.41 26.61
CA VAL A 663 -8.47 10.69 25.18
C VAL A 663 -9.83 11.34 24.92
N ASN A 664 -10.90 10.90 25.60
CA ASN A 664 -12.22 11.55 25.50
C ASN A 664 -12.16 13.02 25.94
N ARG A 665 -11.54 13.32 27.09
CA ARG A 665 -11.39 14.70 27.60
C ARG A 665 -10.59 15.59 26.66
N GLN A 666 -9.46 15.09 26.14
CA GLN A 666 -8.64 15.82 25.17
C GLN A 666 -9.44 16.21 23.92
N VAL A 667 -10.32 15.34 23.42
CA VAL A 667 -11.17 15.68 22.26
C VAL A 667 -12.28 16.67 22.65
N ASP A 668 -12.89 16.55 23.83
CA ASP A 668 -13.88 17.53 24.29
C ASP A 668 -13.26 18.92 24.51
N GLU A 669 -12.01 18.99 24.99
CA GLU A 669 -11.23 20.22 25.12
C GLU A 669 -10.91 20.86 23.76
N ILE A 670 -10.61 20.08 22.71
CA ILE A 670 -10.46 20.59 21.33
C ILE A 670 -11.75 21.28 20.87
N PHE A 671 -12.90 20.64 21.06
CA PHE A 671 -14.19 21.20 20.67
C PHE A 671 -14.59 22.41 21.52
N ALA A 672 -14.28 22.41 22.82
CA ALA A 672 -14.52 23.54 23.72
C ALA A 672 -13.63 24.74 23.38
N LEU A 673 -12.32 24.55 23.18
CA LEU A 673 -11.38 25.66 23.07
C LEU A 673 -11.17 26.10 21.61
N MET A 674 -10.86 25.16 20.71
CA MET A 674 -10.59 25.50 19.31
C MET A 674 -11.90 25.76 18.57
N GLY A 675 -12.95 24.99 18.86
CA GLY A 675 -14.29 25.23 18.30
C GLY A 675 -14.87 26.61 18.65
N LEU A 676 -14.50 27.20 19.79
CA LEU A 676 -14.84 28.58 20.14
C LEU A 676 -13.98 29.62 19.42
N ASN A 677 -12.66 29.46 19.47
CA ASN A 677 -11.70 30.50 19.07
C ASN A 677 -11.43 30.54 17.56
N MET A 678 -11.59 29.42 16.85
CA MET A 678 -11.18 29.25 15.45
C MET A 678 -12.37 29.05 14.48
N LEU A 679 -13.57 28.75 14.98
CA LEU A 679 -14.74 28.46 14.15
C LEU A 679 -15.91 29.44 14.40
N GLY A 680 -16.43 29.99 13.31
CA GLY A 680 -17.72 30.66 13.27
C GLY A 680 -18.89 29.69 13.53
N ILE A 681 -20.05 30.25 13.88
CA ILE A 681 -21.23 29.51 14.36
C ILE A 681 -21.64 28.39 13.40
N ALA A 682 -21.63 28.62 12.08
CA ALA A 682 -21.99 27.61 11.08
C ALA A 682 -21.02 26.41 11.07
N ALA A 683 -19.70 26.65 11.00
CA ALA A 683 -18.69 25.60 11.01
C ALA A 683 -18.73 24.80 12.32
N ARG A 684 -18.87 25.51 13.44
CA ARG A 684 -19.02 24.92 14.78
C ARG A 684 -20.23 24.00 14.85
N ARG A 685 -21.38 24.42 14.29
CA ARG A 685 -22.62 23.62 14.25
C ARG A 685 -22.45 22.34 13.45
N GLU A 686 -21.88 22.41 12.24
CA GLU A 686 -21.64 21.23 11.39
C GLU A 686 -20.75 20.20 12.11
N LEU A 687 -19.66 20.64 12.74
CA LEU A 687 -18.76 19.75 13.48
C LEU A 687 -19.35 19.21 14.78
N PHE A 688 -20.20 19.97 15.50
CA PHE A 688 -20.93 19.41 16.65
C PHE A 688 -21.96 18.37 16.23
N VAL A 689 -22.68 18.58 15.12
CA VAL A 689 -23.58 17.56 14.56
C VAL A 689 -22.79 16.30 14.17
N ALA A 690 -21.59 16.43 13.64
CA ALA A 690 -20.71 15.30 13.38
C ALA A 690 -20.20 14.60 14.65
N TYR A 691 -19.84 15.35 15.70
CA TYR A 691 -19.20 14.82 16.91
C TYR A 691 -20.19 14.26 17.94
N VAL A 692 -21.21 15.03 18.32
CA VAL A 692 -22.26 14.63 19.26
C VAL A 692 -23.22 13.67 18.58
N GLY A 693 -23.59 13.95 17.33
CA GLY A 693 -24.46 13.07 16.54
C GLY A 693 -23.85 11.71 16.19
N PHE A 694 -22.55 11.51 16.43
CA PHE A 694 -21.86 10.26 16.10
C PHE A 694 -22.48 9.02 16.78
N ALA A 695 -23.10 9.17 17.96
CA ALA A 695 -23.80 8.06 18.62
C ALA A 695 -24.89 7.44 17.70
N PHE A 696 -25.71 8.29 17.08
CA PHE A 696 -26.75 7.85 16.13
C PHE A 696 -26.13 7.30 14.83
N TRP A 697 -25.07 7.95 14.33
CA TRP A 697 -24.36 7.51 13.14
C TRP A 697 -23.72 6.13 13.31
N ASP A 698 -23.11 5.85 14.46
CA ASP A 698 -22.47 4.56 14.72
C ASP A 698 -23.50 3.43 14.81
N VAL A 699 -24.63 3.65 15.50
CA VAL A 699 -25.73 2.66 15.55
C VAL A 699 -26.23 2.32 14.15
N LEU A 700 -26.46 3.33 13.30
CA LEU A 700 -26.91 3.13 11.92
C LEU A 700 -25.86 2.41 11.05
N THR A 701 -24.63 2.88 11.07
CA THR A 701 -23.60 2.47 10.09
C THR A 701 -22.86 1.19 10.50
N PHE A 702 -22.58 1.00 11.79
CA PHE A 702 -21.91 -0.21 12.30
C PHE A 702 -22.80 -1.44 12.20
N SER A 703 -24.12 -1.29 12.33
CA SER A 703 -25.08 -2.39 12.18
C SER A 703 -25.24 -2.88 10.74
N ILE A 704 -24.98 -2.02 9.74
CA ILE A 704 -25.08 -2.36 8.31
C ILE A 704 -23.78 -3.01 7.80
N SER A 705 -22.64 -2.39 8.12
CA SER A 705 -21.34 -2.69 7.51
C SER A 705 -20.36 -3.45 8.41
N GLY A 706 -20.68 -3.59 9.71
CA GLY A 706 -19.79 -4.14 10.70
C GLY A 706 -18.48 -3.34 10.85
N TRP A 707 -17.51 -3.92 11.56
CA TRP A 707 -16.25 -3.23 11.87
C TRP A 707 -15.31 -3.02 10.66
N ARG A 708 -15.41 -3.83 9.60
CA ARG A 708 -14.41 -3.86 8.52
C ARG A 708 -14.58 -2.81 7.41
N GLU A 709 -15.79 -2.29 7.19
CA GLU A 709 -16.09 -1.47 5.99
C GLU A 709 -16.16 0.05 6.26
N LEU A 710 -16.13 0.52 7.53
CA LEU A 710 -16.38 1.93 7.86
C LEU A 710 -15.16 2.88 7.76
N ASP A 711 -13.95 2.34 7.82
CA ASP A 711 -12.74 3.18 7.83
C ASP A 711 -12.41 3.79 6.45
N ASP A 712 -12.91 3.18 5.36
CA ASP A 712 -12.77 3.66 3.97
C ASP A 712 -14.14 3.69 3.27
N LEU A 713 -14.91 4.77 3.45
CA LEU A 713 -16.09 5.05 2.62
C LEU A 713 -15.71 5.68 1.26
N ASP A 714 -14.51 5.44 0.76
CA ASP A 714 -14.00 5.98 -0.50
C ASP A 714 -13.93 4.89 -1.57
N GLU A 715 -14.45 5.19 -2.75
CA GLU A 715 -14.47 4.25 -3.87
C GLU A 715 -13.05 4.01 -4.39
N VAL A 716 -12.66 2.74 -4.52
CA VAL A 716 -11.39 2.36 -5.13
C VAL A 716 -11.60 2.30 -6.64
N ARG A 717 -11.10 3.31 -7.35
CA ARG A 717 -11.05 3.32 -8.82
C ARG A 717 -9.91 2.42 -9.30
N VAL A 718 -10.09 1.75 -10.43
CA VAL A 718 -9.04 0.89 -11.01
C VAL A 718 -8.59 1.46 -12.34
N ASP A 719 -7.28 1.63 -12.47
CA ASP A 719 -6.60 2.18 -13.63
C ASP A 719 -5.49 1.24 -14.12
N ARG A 720 -5.15 1.33 -15.41
CA ARG A 720 -4.12 0.52 -16.04
C ARG A 720 -3.06 1.40 -16.70
N ILE A 721 -1.82 0.95 -16.64
CA ILE A 721 -0.71 1.45 -17.46
C ILE A 721 -0.26 0.32 -18.38
N SER A 722 -0.63 0.43 -19.66
CA SER A 722 -0.21 -0.47 -20.73
C SER A 722 0.05 0.31 -22.02
N PRO A 723 0.73 -0.29 -23.03
CA PRO A 723 0.83 0.29 -24.37
C PRO A 723 -0.52 0.59 -25.05
N ASP A 724 -1.58 -0.14 -24.67
CA ASP A 724 -2.94 0.04 -25.20
C ASP A 724 -3.64 1.28 -24.61
N ASP A 725 -3.18 1.79 -23.45
CA ASP A 725 -3.83 2.90 -22.75
C ASP A 725 -3.21 4.27 -23.08
N ALA A 726 -2.00 4.29 -23.66
CA ALA A 726 -1.26 5.50 -24.03
C ALA A 726 -1.82 6.17 -25.29
N ARG A 727 -2.99 6.81 -25.16
CA ARG A 727 -3.76 7.39 -26.27
C ARG A 727 -3.02 8.53 -27.00
N TYR A 728 -2.23 9.33 -26.30
CA TYR A 728 -1.45 10.40 -26.94
C TYR A 728 -0.29 9.82 -27.73
N CYS A 729 0.43 8.81 -27.19
CA CYS A 729 1.43 8.05 -27.95
C CYS A 729 0.83 7.42 -29.23
N GLN A 730 -0.36 6.81 -29.12
CA GLN A 730 -1.03 6.19 -30.26
C GLN A 730 -1.43 7.22 -31.33
N ALA A 731 -2.02 8.34 -30.92
CA ALA A 731 -2.45 9.41 -31.82
C ALA A 731 -1.29 10.06 -32.60
N MET A 732 -0.08 10.07 -32.03
CA MET A 732 1.10 10.64 -32.68
C MET A 732 1.70 9.79 -33.81
N GLY A 733 1.35 8.49 -33.95
CA GLY A 733 1.92 7.67 -35.05
C GLY A 733 1.92 6.15 -34.86
N GLY A 734 1.25 5.62 -33.82
CA GLY A 734 1.15 4.18 -33.56
C GLY A 734 2.25 3.60 -32.68
N ALA A 735 1.88 2.63 -31.84
CA ALA A 735 2.78 2.08 -30.82
C ALA A 735 3.94 1.26 -31.41
N ILE A 736 5.17 1.53 -30.95
CA ILE A 736 6.26 0.56 -31.10
C ILE A 736 5.88 -0.69 -30.28
N PRO A 737 5.78 -1.89 -30.89
CA PRO A 737 5.52 -3.11 -30.13
C PRO A 737 6.71 -3.41 -29.21
N LEU A 738 6.43 -3.66 -27.93
CA LEU A 738 7.46 -3.99 -26.94
C LEU A 738 8.29 -5.18 -27.43
N LYS A 739 9.59 -4.96 -27.63
CA LYS A 739 10.54 -5.92 -28.18
C LYS A 739 10.80 -7.08 -27.24
N GLY A 740 10.63 -6.84 -25.94
CA GLY A 740 10.61 -7.86 -24.91
C GLY A 740 9.58 -8.97 -25.17
N ARG A 741 8.44 -8.70 -25.83
CA ARG A 741 7.42 -9.74 -26.13
C ARG A 741 7.95 -10.86 -27.03
N GLU A 742 9.04 -10.62 -27.77
CA GLU A 742 9.71 -11.64 -28.58
C GLU A 742 10.33 -12.75 -27.69
N ILE A 743 10.52 -13.95 -28.26
CA ILE A 743 11.09 -15.13 -27.55
C ILE A 743 10.40 -15.42 -26.19
N ASN A 744 9.06 -15.49 -26.16
CA ASN A 744 8.27 -15.82 -24.97
C ASN A 744 8.53 -14.88 -23.75
N HIS A 745 8.63 -13.57 -23.96
CA HIS A 745 8.99 -12.58 -22.93
C HIS A 745 10.43 -12.68 -22.41
N PHE A 746 11.37 -12.99 -23.32
CA PHE A 746 12.82 -12.91 -23.06
C PHE A 746 13.57 -12.05 -24.08
N GLY A 747 12.91 -11.51 -25.12
CA GLY A 747 13.55 -10.86 -26.27
C GLY A 747 14.52 -9.73 -25.92
N ALA A 748 14.21 -8.94 -24.89
CA ALA A 748 15.04 -7.82 -24.48
C ALA A 748 16.41 -8.25 -23.92
N PHE A 749 16.53 -9.42 -23.30
CA PHE A 749 17.83 -9.89 -22.78
C PHE A 749 18.84 -10.24 -23.88
N PHE A 750 18.38 -10.42 -25.12
CA PHE A 750 19.23 -10.77 -26.27
C PHE A 750 19.74 -9.57 -27.09
N SER A 751 19.22 -8.35 -26.88
CA SER A 751 19.69 -7.14 -27.60
C SER A 751 19.63 -5.91 -26.69
N ARG A 752 20.72 -5.15 -26.57
CA ARG A 752 20.73 -3.88 -25.82
C ARG A 752 19.70 -2.89 -26.39
N SER A 753 19.58 -2.79 -27.71
CA SER A 753 18.63 -1.89 -28.37
C SER A 753 17.16 -2.22 -28.06
N HIS A 754 16.84 -3.50 -27.83
CA HIS A 754 15.51 -3.93 -27.40
C HIS A 754 15.22 -3.49 -25.95
N ARG A 755 16.23 -3.48 -25.06
CA ARG A 755 16.08 -2.99 -23.67
C ARG A 755 15.89 -1.48 -23.64
N GLU A 756 16.72 -0.76 -24.37
CA GLU A 756 16.64 0.70 -24.54
C GLU A 756 15.26 1.12 -25.08
N SER A 757 14.75 0.41 -26.10
CA SER A 757 13.40 0.62 -26.65
C SER A 757 12.29 0.35 -25.63
N ASP A 758 12.31 -0.79 -24.93
CA ASP A 758 11.25 -1.14 -23.98
C ASP A 758 11.22 -0.20 -22.76
N TYR A 759 12.40 0.19 -22.25
CA TYR A 759 12.52 1.17 -21.17
C TYR A 759 12.01 2.55 -21.59
N LEU A 760 12.36 3.03 -22.80
CA LEU A 760 11.85 4.29 -23.34
C LEU A 760 10.32 4.26 -23.48
N MET A 761 9.75 3.18 -24.03
CA MET A 761 8.28 3.02 -24.11
C MET A 761 7.63 3.00 -22.72
N GLY A 762 8.30 2.42 -21.72
CA GLY A 762 7.89 2.46 -20.31
C GLY A 762 7.72 3.89 -19.81
N ARG A 763 8.73 4.73 -20.03
CA ARG A 763 8.68 6.15 -19.64
C ARG A 763 7.56 6.91 -20.38
N LEU A 764 7.47 6.77 -21.71
CA LEU A 764 6.48 7.50 -22.51
C LEU A 764 5.04 7.13 -22.16
N HIS A 765 4.72 5.83 -22.06
CA HIS A 765 3.37 5.37 -21.72
C HIS A 765 2.96 5.78 -20.29
N ALA A 766 3.92 5.79 -19.34
CA ALA A 766 3.66 6.30 -18.01
C ALA A 766 3.40 7.80 -18.01
N ALA A 767 4.25 8.60 -18.66
CA ALA A 767 4.05 10.05 -18.78
C ALA A 767 2.70 10.43 -19.41
N ASP A 768 2.25 9.71 -20.44
CA ASP A 768 0.92 9.87 -21.05
C ASP A 768 -0.20 9.62 -20.02
N ARG A 769 -0.16 8.48 -19.33
CA ARG A 769 -1.19 8.07 -18.35
C ARG A 769 -1.19 8.91 -17.08
N LEU A 770 -0.02 9.32 -16.59
CA LEU A 770 0.10 10.07 -15.33
C LEU A 770 -0.52 11.48 -15.44
N VAL A 771 -0.39 12.14 -16.60
CA VAL A 771 -1.09 13.40 -16.85
C VAL A 771 -2.62 13.20 -16.79
N ASP A 772 -3.16 12.18 -17.46
CA ASP A 772 -4.60 11.90 -17.42
C ASP A 772 -5.10 11.60 -16.01
N LEU A 773 -4.35 10.81 -15.23
CA LEU A 773 -4.69 10.46 -13.86
C LEU A 773 -4.73 11.68 -12.93
N VAL A 774 -3.77 12.58 -13.06
CA VAL A 774 -3.71 13.83 -12.29
C VAL A 774 -4.86 14.76 -12.67
N LEU A 775 -5.18 14.90 -13.96
CA LEU A 775 -6.28 15.74 -14.43
C LEU A 775 -7.66 15.17 -14.03
N ASP A 776 -7.87 13.86 -14.14
CA ASP A 776 -9.12 13.21 -13.70
C ASP A 776 -9.30 13.33 -12.18
N ALA A 777 -8.24 13.11 -11.39
CA ALA A 777 -8.28 13.30 -9.94
C ALA A 777 -8.52 14.77 -9.53
N ALA A 778 -8.05 15.73 -10.33
CA ALA A 778 -8.33 17.15 -10.16
C ALA A 778 -9.73 17.59 -10.62
N GLY A 779 -10.49 16.71 -11.31
CA GLY A 779 -11.81 17.03 -11.85
C GLY A 779 -11.79 17.79 -13.18
N HIS A 780 -10.73 17.63 -13.97
CA HIS A 780 -10.51 18.31 -15.26
C HIS A 780 -10.57 19.85 -15.17
N PRO A 781 -9.66 20.48 -14.41
CA PRO A 781 -9.63 21.93 -14.23
C PRO A 781 -9.54 22.71 -15.55
N PRO A 782 -10.34 23.79 -15.73
CA PRO A 782 -10.41 24.54 -16.97
C PRO A 782 -9.11 25.31 -17.24
N GLY A 783 -8.63 25.29 -18.49
CA GLY A 783 -7.40 25.98 -18.92
C GLY A 783 -6.12 25.14 -18.84
N VAL A 784 -6.16 23.96 -18.22
CA VAL A 784 -4.99 23.07 -18.11
C VAL A 784 -4.89 22.18 -19.35
N ASP A 785 -3.99 22.54 -20.29
CA ASP A 785 -3.77 21.77 -21.51
C ASP A 785 -2.84 20.57 -21.26
N GLY A 786 -3.45 19.39 -21.08
CA GLY A 786 -2.77 18.12 -20.92
C GLY A 786 -2.00 17.65 -22.16
N ALA A 787 -2.41 18.02 -23.38
CA ALA A 787 -1.71 17.59 -24.61
C ALA A 787 -0.36 18.33 -24.76
N ARG A 788 -0.33 19.64 -24.47
CA ARG A 788 0.90 20.43 -24.35
C ARG A 788 1.82 19.91 -23.25
N LEU A 789 1.29 19.51 -22.09
CA LEU A 789 2.09 18.93 -21.00
C LEU A 789 2.68 17.56 -21.40
N LYS A 790 1.92 16.67 -22.03
CA LYS A 790 2.43 15.39 -22.57
C LYS A 790 3.54 15.60 -23.61
N ARG A 791 3.38 16.57 -24.53
CA ARG A 791 4.43 16.93 -25.49
C ARG A 791 5.72 17.39 -24.80
N ARG A 792 5.62 18.24 -23.76
CA ARG A 792 6.76 18.68 -22.95
C ARG A 792 7.44 17.52 -22.21
N LEU A 793 6.68 16.59 -21.65
CA LEU A 793 7.21 15.37 -21.02
C LEU A 793 7.98 14.51 -22.02
N PHE A 794 7.44 14.28 -23.22
CA PHE A 794 8.10 13.46 -24.23
C PHE A 794 9.41 14.10 -24.72
N ALA A 795 9.42 15.42 -24.91
CA ALA A 795 10.63 16.16 -25.25
C ALA A 795 11.70 16.14 -24.14
N ALA A 796 11.29 16.16 -22.87
CA ALA A 796 12.21 16.00 -21.73
C ALA A 796 12.82 14.58 -21.70
N ILE A 797 11.98 13.54 -21.82
CA ILE A 797 12.43 12.14 -21.89
C ILE A 797 13.41 11.95 -23.07
N ALA A 798 13.08 12.43 -24.27
CA ALA A 798 13.95 12.32 -25.44
C ALA A 798 15.33 12.93 -25.21
N ARG A 799 15.38 14.13 -24.59
CA ARG A 799 16.63 14.86 -24.31
C ARG A 799 17.53 14.12 -23.32
N THR A 800 16.96 13.55 -22.26
CA THR A 800 17.74 12.79 -21.26
C THR A 800 18.24 11.47 -21.83
N GLU A 801 17.37 10.77 -22.55
CA GLU A 801 17.68 9.45 -23.06
C GLU A 801 18.63 9.50 -24.26
N SER A 802 18.64 10.58 -25.07
CA SER A 802 19.66 10.78 -26.10
C SER A 802 21.07 11.01 -25.54
N GLN A 803 21.20 11.64 -24.37
CA GLN A 803 22.47 11.75 -23.66
C GLN A 803 22.96 10.40 -23.12
N ARG A 804 22.04 9.50 -22.71
CA ARG A 804 22.37 8.19 -22.12
C ARG A 804 22.61 7.09 -23.16
N GLN A 805 21.82 7.06 -24.24
CA GLN A 805 21.82 6.00 -25.26
C GLN A 805 22.57 6.41 -26.53
N GLY A 806 22.80 7.72 -26.73
CA GLY A 806 23.31 8.31 -27.96
C GLY A 806 22.26 8.36 -29.08
N GLU A 807 22.46 9.26 -30.05
CA GLU A 807 21.59 9.53 -31.21
C GLU A 807 21.32 8.33 -32.16
N ARG A 808 21.82 7.13 -31.82
CA ARG A 808 21.74 5.93 -32.67
C ARG A 808 20.58 5.00 -32.31
N SER A 809 19.96 5.13 -31.13
CA SER A 809 18.82 4.31 -30.73
C SER A 809 17.66 4.45 -31.73
N PRO A 810 17.15 3.35 -32.33
CA PRO A 810 16.03 3.42 -33.27
C PRO A 810 14.74 3.97 -32.64
N ALA A 811 14.54 3.75 -31.34
CA ALA A 811 13.36 4.23 -30.61
C ALA A 811 13.43 5.74 -30.32
N LEU A 812 14.63 6.30 -30.10
CA LEU A 812 14.82 7.75 -29.99
C LEU A 812 14.60 8.44 -31.34
N ARG A 813 15.15 7.91 -32.43
CA ARG A 813 14.93 8.49 -33.77
C ARG A 813 13.46 8.46 -34.21
N TRP A 814 12.71 7.43 -33.79
CA TRP A 814 11.25 7.43 -33.94
C TRP A 814 10.60 8.56 -33.14
N LEU A 815 10.92 8.70 -31.85
CA LEU A 815 10.38 9.76 -31.00
C LEU A 815 10.73 11.17 -31.52
N GLU A 816 11.96 11.38 -31.97
CA GLU A 816 12.43 12.62 -32.61
C GLU A 816 11.66 12.91 -33.91
N SER A 817 11.45 11.90 -34.76
CA SER A 817 10.65 12.08 -35.99
C SER A 817 9.21 12.50 -35.70
N LEU A 818 8.60 11.99 -34.62
CA LEU A 818 7.25 12.38 -34.19
C LEU A 818 7.19 13.79 -33.58
N MET A 819 8.31 14.33 -33.10
CA MET A 819 8.39 15.70 -32.58
C MET A 819 8.85 16.72 -33.62
N GLY A 820 9.44 16.28 -34.74
CA GLY A 820 10.03 17.13 -35.78
C GLY A 820 9.02 17.83 -36.69
N ASP A 821 7.84 17.24 -36.93
CA ASP A 821 6.81 17.77 -37.85
C ASP A 821 5.96 18.92 -37.23
N GLY A 822 6.56 19.74 -36.35
CA GLY A 822 5.84 20.73 -35.53
C GLY A 822 6.52 22.10 -35.40
N SER A 823 7.42 22.45 -36.33
CA SER A 823 8.07 23.77 -36.42
C SER A 823 7.30 24.77 -37.28
#